data_AF-A0A9W7SVT3-F1
#
_entry.id   AF-A0A9W7SVT3-F1
#
_cell.length_a   1.000
_cell.length_b   1.000
_cell.length_c   1.000
_cell.angle_alpha   90.00
_cell.angle_beta   90.00
_cell.angle_gamma   90.00
#
_symmetry.space_group_name_H-M   'P 1'
#
loop_
_entity.id
_entity.type
_entity.pdbx_description
1 polymer ?
#
loop_
_entity_poly.entity_id
_entity_poly.type
_entity_poly.pdbx_seq_one_letter_code
_entity_poly.pdbx_strand_id
1 'polypeptide(L)'
;MKAGTPFFTAALFAALAAAHTHATGTVSGATLPSASSNSTLDNSWSQQNNAKRIQELEDEVKALKAQLQAAGDQCSGGGAAPSGPQPVAPTTPPSRESSRPPTPHAPSAYDGPVFSSAEIPSPAPKPSSASLTVSTSVPTFVPDHYAPQPIEETCTTTIRIPRLTSSGAGKVPKNTPFPPSSAASYGGNGTNPTYPPGTASGIIGTATGISTSVPSNYPVGPVNSTSGFATGSASRRSSLPTSSATAQLSCASLCSALTRFNDWDVTPMTCTQLTAGTTVKTPTGQSTVGCAANFTTKVDLCQITLDVKTSGTAHTYMEVWLPNGNSSSWNGRTMNTDNGGLNGCVHYVDMAYVSGLGFAAIGDNAGHNGSSFDGTWTMNNNEAIIDWAWRARHASVDVGKQVVNKFYGEKPNYSYYIGCSAGGAQGMQSAQKFPNDFDGIISGAAASDFNHLQDWNAHFYQLTGGPGNDTFLTLAQWIFVQSYILDQCDEKLDGVDDGILEDPTICDFDASAIPVCSTGETNSTACLTATQIETVKDVFKPVYNGKNLIYPPLLYGAQVDAFRLGLLAGTPQGIPRDFFRGAVYNDSSFDIAKLSEADYTKADQLDDLHGNPSAFNGDLGAFKAAGKKLLAYHGMADPMTSVESHILYVRPEQNADPDWTGYNTQRYYQKVAKTMGLSNTDIDTFMRFFRISGMAHCGVGGISGAGAWQFGQSGAASLATNNIVSNLVNWVEKDEAPETLLGTKFWYDTPSLGIEFERRHCRFPYRTVYKGGDSTKADSWGCEFIDDWQSCEGVTCNTDGTFT
;
A
#
# COMPACT_ATOMS: atom_id res chain seq x y z
N MET A 1 -4.65 -42.66 -12.56
CA MET A 1 -5.75 -42.03 -13.34
C MET A 1 -6.31 -40.86 -12.55
N LYS A 2 -6.92 -39.87 -13.21
CA LYS A 2 -7.34 -38.59 -12.61
C LYS A 2 -8.48 -38.72 -11.58
N ALA A 3 -8.35 -37.97 -10.47
CA ALA A 3 -9.41 -37.30 -9.70
C ALA A 3 -8.68 -36.32 -8.75
N GLY A 4 -9.15 -35.11 -8.44
CA GLY A 4 -10.44 -34.50 -8.75
C GLY A 4 -10.99 -33.74 -7.53
N THR A 5 -10.41 -32.56 -7.25
CA THR A 5 -10.96 -31.39 -6.53
C THR A 5 -11.80 -31.59 -5.23
N PRO A 6 -11.35 -30.98 -4.11
CA PRO A 6 -12.26 -30.56 -3.03
C PRO A 6 -12.12 -29.08 -2.63
N PHE A 7 -11.65 -28.19 -3.51
CA PHE A 7 -11.46 -26.76 -3.19
C PHE A 7 -12.74 -25.89 -3.23
N PHE A 8 -13.77 -26.29 -3.99
CA PHE A 8 -14.93 -25.41 -4.25
C PHE A 8 -16.02 -25.37 -3.16
N THR A 9 -16.11 -26.37 -2.28
CA THR A 9 -17.23 -26.47 -1.33
C THR A 9 -17.06 -25.67 -0.03
N ALA A 10 -15.84 -25.32 0.38
CA ALA A 10 -15.62 -24.53 1.60
C ALA A 10 -15.84 -23.03 1.36
N ALA A 11 -15.30 -22.49 0.28
CA ALA A 11 -15.41 -21.06 -0.08
C ALA A 11 -16.87 -20.63 -0.28
N LEU A 12 -17.70 -21.48 -0.89
CA LEU A 12 -19.11 -21.18 -1.18
C LEU A 12 -19.94 -21.02 0.11
N PHE A 13 -19.66 -21.80 1.16
CA PHE A 13 -20.37 -21.69 2.44
C PHE A 13 -19.97 -20.44 3.25
N ALA A 14 -18.70 -20.02 3.17
CA ALA A 14 -18.27 -18.75 3.76
C ALA A 14 -18.92 -17.54 3.07
N ALA A 15 -18.99 -17.56 1.72
CA ALA A 15 -19.65 -16.51 0.94
C ALA A 15 -21.17 -16.40 1.23
N LEU A 16 -21.86 -17.53 1.37
CA LEU A 16 -23.31 -17.56 1.70
C LEU A 16 -23.63 -17.04 3.11
N ALA A 17 -22.71 -17.20 4.07
CA ALA A 17 -22.84 -16.64 5.42
C ALA A 17 -22.67 -15.12 5.44
N ALA A 18 -21.72 -14.57 4.66
CA ALA A 18 -21.53 -13.13 4.51
C ALA A 18 -22.70 -12.44 3.76
N ALA A 19 -23.37 -13.16 2.84
CA ALA A 19 -24.49 -12.61 2.07
C ALA A 19 -25.83 -12.48 2.85
N HIS A 20 -25.95 -13.07 4.04
CA HIS A 20 -27.22 -13.13 4.79
C HIS A 20 -27.50 -11.94 5.73
N THR A 21 -26.63 -10.93 5.80
CA THR A 21 -26.82 -9.74 6.67
C THR A 21 -27.44 -8.53 5.96
N HIS A 22 -27.61 -8.54 4.63
CA HIS A 22 -28.23 -7.43 3.88
C HIS A 22 -29.24 -7.87 2.82
N ALA A 23 -30.48 -8.15 3.24
CA ALA A 23 -31.60 -8.30 2.31
C ALA A 23 -32.99 -8.08 2.96
N THR A 24 -33.41 -6.82 3.18
CA THR A 24 -34.85 -6.48 3.31
C THR A 24 -35.19 -5.07 2.81
N GLY A 25 -36.04 -4.98 1.77
CA GLY A 25 -37.07 -3.95 1.66
C GLY A 25 -36.82 -2.73 0.75
N THR A 26 -37.20 -2.83 -0.53
CA THR A 26 -37.46 -1.68 -1.40
C THR A 26 -38.95 -1.32 -1.43
N VAL A 27 -39.33 -0.08 -1.07
CA VAL A 27 -40.64 0.52 -1.42
C VAL A 27 -40.52 2.02 -1.74
N SER A 28 -40.83 2.36 -3.00
CA SER A 28 -41.37 3.63 -3.53
C SER A 28 -41.28 4.94 -2.73
N GLY A 29 -40.41 5.83 -3.24
CA GLY A 29 -40.44 7.30 -3.30
C GLY A 29 -41.49 8.16 -2.56
N ALA A 30 -40.98 9.12 -1.79
CA ALA A 30 -41.48 10.49 -1.60
C ALA A 30 -40.35 11.40 -1.04
N THR A 31 -40.42 12.71 -1.25
CA THR A 31 -39.30 13.66 -0.97
C THR A 31 -39.56 14.58 0.24
N LEU A 32 -38.48 14.93 0.97
CA LEU A 32 -38.34 16.02 1.97
C LEU A 32 -39.00 15.86 3.37
N PRO A 33 -38.53 16.54 4.44
CA PRO A 33 -37.24 17.22 4.68
C PRO A 33 -36.53 16.78 6.00
N SER A 34 -35.41 17.45 6.34
CA SER A 34 -34.55 17.23 7.52
C SER A 34 -35.21 17.42 8.89
N ALA A 35 -34.86 16.56 9.86
CA ALA A 35 -34.96 16.84 11.30
C ALA A 35 -33.87 16.09 12.09
N SER A 36 -33.35 16.71 13.14
CA SER A 36 -32.31 16.16 14.03
C SER A 36 -32.89 15.49 15.27
N SER A 37 -32.30 14.38 15.73
CA SER A 37 -32.06 14.06 17.16
C SER A 37 -31.60 12.62 17.41
N ASN A 38 -30.94 12.42 18.56
CA ASN A 38 -30.38 11.19 19.13
C ASN A 38 -31.16 9.87 18.91
N SER A 39 -30.41 8.80 18.64
CA SER A 39 -30.80 7.42 18.97
C SER A 39 -29.62 6.58 19.52
N THR A 40 -29.28 6.78 20.79
CA THR A 40 -28.55 5.75 21.55
C THR A 40 -29.54 4.67 22.01
N LEU A 41 -29.72 3.62 21.20
CA LEU A 41 -30.22 2.28 21.57
C LEU A 41 -30.47 1.44 20.29
N ASP A 42 -29.52 0.58 19.90
CA ASP A 42 -29.71 -0.88 19.66
C ASP A 42 -28.45 -1.58 19.08
N ASN A 43 -27.25 -1.30 19.61
CA ASN A 43 -25.99 -1.94 19.16
C ASN A 43 -25.49 -3.07 20.08
N SER A 44 -26.06 -3.23 21.28
CA SER A 44 -25.62 -4.24 22.26
C SER A 44 -26.05 -5.67 21.90
N TRP A 45 -27.22 -5.84 21.27
CA TRP A 45 -27.73 -7.15 20.89
C TRP A 45 -26.91 -7.78 19.75
N SER A 46 -26.55 -6.98 18.74
CA SER A 46 -25.67 -7.39 17.64
C SER A 46 -24.27 -7.82 18.13
N GLN A 47 -23.63 -7.00 18.98
CA GLN A 47 -22.29 -7.32 19.51
C GLN A 47 -22.27 -8.56 20.41
N GLN A 48 -23.29 -8.76 21.26
CA GLN A 48 -23.37 -9.96 22.10
C GLN A 48 -23.62 -11.24 21.28
N ASN A 49 -24.45 -11.18 20.25
CA ASN A 49 -24.69 -12.33 19.37
C ASN A 49 -23.45 -12.68 18.53
N ASN A 50 -22.70 -11.69 18.05
CA ASN A 50 -21.44 -11.92 17.32
C ASN A 50 -20.35 -12.50 18.24
N ALA A 51 -20.16 -11.95 19.45
CA ALA A 51 -19.23 -12.50 20.43
C ALA A 51 -19.58 -13.95 20.82
N LYS A 52 -20.88 -14.24 21.01
CA LYS A 52 -21.36 -15.61 21.27
C LYS A 52 -21.10 -16.54 20.09
N ARG A 53 -21.32 -16.09 18.84
CA ARG A 53 -21.09 -16.93 17.66
C ARG A 53 -19.60 -17.18 17.41
N ILE A 54 -18.73 -16.22 17.71
CA ILE A 54 -17.27 -16.41 17.68
C ILE A 54 -16.88 -17.48 18.72
N GLN A 55 -17.39 -17.41 19.95
CA GLN A 55 -17.10 -18.41 20.98
C GLN A 55 -17.59 -19.82 20.60
N GLU A 56 -18.79 -19.92 20.02
CA GLU A 56 -19.32 -21.19 19.49
C GLU A 56 -18.42 -21.79 18.39
N LEU A 57 -17.89 -20.96 17.48
CA LEU A 57 -16.97 -21.39 16.43
C LEU A 57 -15.60 -21.82 17.00
N GLU A 58 -15.08 -21.12 18.00
CA GLU A 58 -13.85 -21.53 18.71
C GLU A 58 -14.01 -22.88 19.41
N ASP A 59 -15.15 -23.11 20.05
CA ASP A 59 -15.47 -24.39 20.70
C ASP A 59 -15.70 -25.52 19.67
N GLU A 60 -16.35 -25.24 18.54
CA GLU A 60 -16.49 -26.17 17.41
C GLU A 60 -15.10 -26.59 16.84
N VAL A 61 -14.20 -25.63 16.62
CA VAL A 61 -12.82 -25.89 16.15
C VAL A 61 -12.01 -26.68 17.18
N LYS A 62 -12.17 -26.37 18.47
CA LYS A 62 -11.52 -27.10 19.58
C LYS A 62 -12.01 -28.53 19.69
N ALA A 63 -13.31 -28.76 19.50
CA ALA A 63 -13.89 -30.10 19.45
C ALA A 63 -13.39 -30.91 18.25
N LEU A 64 -13.29 -30.29 17.06
CA LEU A 64 -12.73 -30.91 15.86
C LEU A 64 -11.24 -31.30 16.05
N LYS A 65 -10.42 -30.42 16.64
CA LYS A 65 -9.01 -30.75 16.96
C LYS A 65 -8.91 -31.94 17.94
N ALA A 66 -9.76 -31.98 18.97
CA ALA A 66 -9.80 -33.11 19.91
C ALA A 66 -10.25 -34.43 19.23
N GLN A 67 -11.19 -34.38 18.28
CA GLN A 67 -11.61 -35.55 17.49
C GLN A 67 -10.50 -36.03 16.54
N LEU A 68 -9.77 -35.11 15.90
CA LEU A 68 -8.62 -35.47 15.05
C LEU A 68 -7.51 -36.15 15.86
N GLN A 69 -7.23 -35.62 17.06
CA GLN A 69 -6.21 -36.16 17.95
C GLN A 69 -6.60 -37.54 18.49
N ALA A 70 -7.86 -37.72 18.93
CA ALA A 70 -8.38 -39.02 19.34
C ALA A 70 -8.38 -40.06 18.20
N ALA A 71 -8.59 -39.65 16.95
CA ALA A 71 -8.46 -40.52 15.79
C ALA A 71 -6.99 -40.93 15.52
N GLY A 72 -6.03 -40.02 15.72
CA GLY A 72 -4.60 -40.34 15.66
C GLY A 72 -4.15 -41.32 16.76
N ASP A 73 -4.66 -41.14 17.98
CA ASP A 73 -4.38 -42.02 19.12
C ASP A 73 -4.99 -43.42 18.92
N GLN A 74 -6.17 -43.52 18.30
CA GLN A 74 -6.77 -44.81 17.94
C GLN A 74 -5.98 -45.57 16.85
N CYS A 75 -5.33 -44.86 15.93
CA CYS A 75 -4.46 -45.46 14.91
C CYS A 75 -3.11 -45.94 15.43
N SER A 76 -2.73 -45.62 16.68
CA SER A 76 -1.42 -45.97 17.26
C SER A 76 -1.49 -46.98 18.43
N GLY A 77 -2.70 -47.49 18.75
CA GLY A 77 -2.95 -48.45 19.83
C GLY A 77 -3.27 -49.88 19.39
N GLY A 78 -2.34 -50.59 18.73
CA GLY A 78 -2.49 -52.01 18.34
C GLY A 78 -1.23 -52.83 18.65
N GLY A 79 -1.33 -53.80 19.57
CA GLY A 79 -0.16 -54.47 20.16
C GLY A 79 0.22 -55.84 19.57
N ALA A 80 1.53 -56.07 19.48
CA ALA A 80 2.29 -57.33 19.61
C ALA A 80 1.84 -58.62 18.88
N ALA A 81 2.70 -59.11 17.99
CA ALA A 81 2.76 -60.50 17.48
C ALA A 81 4.26 -60.92 17.28
N PRO A 82 4.61 -62.21 17.10
CA PRO A 82 5.46 -62.90 18.10
C PRO A 82 6.94 -63.10 17.73
N SER A 83 7.69 -63.72 18.64
CA SER A 83 9.15 -63.85 18.62
C SER A 83 9.71 -65.03 17.81
N GLY A 84 10.75 -64.73 17.01
CA GLY A 84 11.82 -65.66 16.62
C GLY A 84 12.20 -65.64 15.12
N PRO A 85 13.42 -66.07 14.72
CA PRO A 85 14.69 -66.16 15.46
C PRO A 85 15.81 -65.26 14.86
N GLN A 86 16.97 -65.22 15.49
CA GLN A 86 18.20 -64.48 15.09
C GLN A 86 19.42 -65.46 15.11
N PRO A 87 20.61 -65.12 14.58
CA PRO A 87 20.91 -64.66 13.21
C PRO A 87 22.16 -65.37 12.61
N VAL A 88 22.54 -65.09 11.36
CA VAL A 88 23.90 -65.39 10.83
C VAL A 88 24.39 -64.23 9.95
N ALA A 89 25.62 -63.73 10.20
CA ALA A 89 26.29 -62.68 9.42
C ALA A 89 27.23 -63.27 8.35
N PRO A 90 27.81 -62.45 7.44
CA PRO A 90 29.27 -62.25 7.58
C PRO A 90 29.86 -60.88 7.18
N THR A 91 30.69 -60.35 8.08
CA THR A 91 32.03 -59.71 7.87
C THR A 91 32.32 -58.66 6.78
N THR A 92 32.84 -57.50 7.22
CA THR A 92 33.87 -56.68 6.55
C THR A 92 35.22 -56.81 7.28
N PRO A 93 36.38 -56.60 6.60
CA PRO A 93 37.39 -55.60 7.04
C PRO A 93 38.30 -55.05 5.88
N PRO A 94 39.32 -54.17 6.12
CA PRO A 94 39.33 -52.91 6.88
C PRO A 94 40.14 -51.73 6.24
N SER A 95 40.21 -50.61 6.99
CA SER A 95 41.04 -49.37 6.94
C SER A 95 42.55 -49.51 6.59
N ARG A 96 43.41 -48.47 6.43
CA ARG A 96 43.76 -47.27 7.28
C ARG A 96 44.90 -46.49 6.53
N GLU A 97 45.48 -45.34 6.92
CA GLU A 97 45.52 -44.57 8.17
C GLU A 97 45.49 -43.03 7.94
N SER A 98 46.23 -42.22 8.70
CA SER A 98 45.98 -40.77 8.91
C SER A 98 47.20 -40.04 9.53
N SER A 99 47.56 -38.81 9.09
CA SER A 99 48.44 -37.89 9.87
C SER A 99 48.29 -36.40 9.47
N ARG A 100 48.77 -35.47 10.32
CA ARG A 100 48.44 -34.01 10.37
C ARG A 100 49.72 -33.12 10.56
N PRO A 101 49.64 -31.83 10.95
CA PRO A 101 50.04 -30.55 10.28
C PRO A 101 51.51 -30.07 10.62
N PRO A 102 52.00 -28.78 10.58
CA PRO A 102 51.37 -27.44 10.27
C PRO A 102 52.19 -26.29 9.56
N THR A 103 51.50 -25.27 8.99
CA THR A 103 51.80 -23.79 8.87
C THR A 103 53.19 -23.24 8.39
N PRO A 104 53.45 -21.91 8.11
CA PRO A 104 52.60 -20.68 7.96
C PRO A 104 52.97 -19.73 6.74
N HIS A 105 52.35 -18.53 6.69
CA HIS A 105 52.79 -17.22 6.08
C HIS A 105 52.35 -16.76 4.66
N ALA A 106 52.18 -15.43 4.56
CA ALA A 106 51.50 -14.57 3.56
C ALA A 106 52.48 -13.88 2.55
N PRO A 107 52.25 -12.64 2.01
CA PRO A 107 51.27 -12.17 1.00
C PRO A 107 51.88 -11.37 -0.20
N SER A 108 51.13 -11.18 -1.31
CA SER A 108 51.20 -10.05 -2.31
C SER A 108 50.39 -10.44 -3.58
N ALA A 109 49.45 -9.69 -4.17
CA ALA A 109 49.42 -8.32 -4.73
C ALA A 109 49.81 -8.21 -6.23
N TYR A 110 49.10 -7.30 -6.93
CA TYR A 110 49.34 -6.68 -8.25
C TYR A 110 48.83 -7.30 -9.59
N ASP A 111 48.17 -6.39 -10.33
CA ASP A 111 47.94 -6.21 -11.78
C ASP A 111 47.27 -7.25 -12.68
N GLY A 112 46.30 -6.76 -13.46
CA GLY A 112 45.78 -7.40 -14.67
C GLY A 112 46.38 -6.78 -15.93
N PRO A 113 45.73 -6.92 -17.10
CA PRO A 113 45.97 -6.00 -18.22
C PRO A 113 44.67 -5.42 -18.85
N VAL A 114 44.85 -4.31 -19.56
CA VAL A 114 43.85 -3.54 -20.33
C VAL A 114 44.19 -3.63 -21.84
N PHE A 115 43.26 -3.18 -22.71
CA PHE A 115 43.38 -2.94 -24.19
C PHE A 115 43.09 -4.16 -25.11
N SER A 116 42.40 -4.01 -26.27
CA SER A 116 41.68 -2.86 -26.87
C SER A 116 40.77 -3.22 -28.07
N SER A 117 39.59 -2.60 -28.13
CA SER A 117 38.82 -2.02 -29.28
C SER A 117 38.84 -2.55 -30.75
N ALA A 118 37.66 -2.42 -31.38
CA ALA A 118 37.33 -2.28 -32.83
C ALA A 118 37.27 -3.58 -33.68
N GLU A 119 36.42 -3.75 -34.72
CA GLU A 119 35.44 -2.85 -35.40
C GLU A 119 34.31 -3.67 -36.12
N ILE A 120 33.26 -3.01 -36.64
CA ILE A 120 32.07 -3.64 -37.30
C ILE A 120 32.11 -3.49 -38.84
N PRO A 121 31.64 -4.48 -39.62
CA PRO A 121 30.69 -4.17 -40.71
C PRO A 121 29.54 -5.20 -40.92
N SER A 122 28.46 -4.74 -41.56
CA SER A 122 27.21 -5.47 -41.92
C SER A 122 26.86 -5.21 -43.41
N PRO A 123 25.83 -5.83 -44.07
CA PRO A 123 25.15 -7.12 -43.85
C PRO A 123 24.80 -7.94 -45.15
N ALA A 124 24.07 -9.07 -44.99
CA ALA A 124 23.19 -9.78 -45.97
C ALA A 124 23.85 -10.69 -47.07
N PRO A 125 23.12 -11.67 -47.71
CA PRO A 125 21.68 -11.98 -47.66
C PRO A 125 21.25 -13.46 -47.40
N LYS A 126 19.92 -13.71 -47.33
CA LYS A 126 19.24 -15.04 -47.18
C LYS A 126 19.27 -15.90 -48.46
N PRO A 127 19.17 -17.24 -48.31
CA PRO A 127 18.05 -18.03 -48.88
C PRO A 127 17.58 -19.12 -47.87
N SER A 128 16.48 -19.88 -47.98
CA SER A 128 15.24 -19.93 -48.75
C SER A 128 14.46 -21.17 -48.25
N SER A 129 13.13 -21.13 -48.31
CA SER A 129 12.17 -22.22 -48.00
C SER A 129 12.59 -23.67 -48.33
N ALA A 130 12.24 -24.61 -47.43
CA ALA A 130 11.98 -26.01 -47.78
C ALA A 130 10.82 -26.56 -46.92
N SER A 131 9.75 -27.02 -47.59
CA SER A 131 8.61 -27.71 -46.96
C SER A 131 8.80 -29.22 -47.04
N LEU A 132 8.44 -29.97 -46.00
CA LEU A 132 8.24 -31.42 -46.10
C LEU A 132 7.23 -31.91 -45.05
N THR A 133 6.39 -32.86 -45.44
CA THR A 133 5.16 -33.23 -44.75
C THR A 133 5.17 -34.69 -44.28
N VAL A 134 4.55 -34.93 -43.11
CA VAL A 134 3.96 -36.21 -42.63
C VAL A 134 4.89 -37.42 -42.47
N SER A 135 4.98 -37.93 -41.24
CA SER A 135 4.66 -39.34 -40.96
C SER A 135 4.34 -39.59 -39.50
N THR A 136 3.17 -40.19 -39.23
CA THR A 136 2.79 -40.74 -37.93
C THR A 136 3.18 -42.21 -37.86
N SER A 137 3.77 -42.66 -36.75
CA SER A 137 3.81 -44.09 -36.43
C SER A 137 3.75 -44.34 -34.92
N VAL A 138 2.87 -45.27 -34.56
CA VAL A 138 2.65 -45.79 -33.20
C VAL A 138 3.26 -47.19 -33.13
N PRO A 139 3.96 -47.55 -32.04
CA PRO A 139 4.13 -48.95 -31.65
C PRO A 139 3.35 -49.23 -30.37
N THR A 140 2.31 -50.06 -30.47
CA THR A 140 1.68 -50.74 -29.34
C THR A 140 2.51 -51.97 -28.93
N PHE A 141 2.70 -52.19 -27.63
CA PHE A 141 3.18 -53.48 -27.12
C PHE A 141 2.59 -53.82 -25.75
N VAL A 142 1.97 -55.00 -25.68
CA VAL A 142 1.33 -55.72 -24.55
C VAL A 142 1.49 -57.20 -24.97
N PRO A 143 1.92 -58.18 -24.14
CA PRO A 143 1.42 -58.49 -22.79
C PRO A 143 2.58 -58.76 -21.77
N ASP A 144 2.43 -59.29 -20.54
CA ASP A 144 1.45 -60.25 -20.02
C ASP A 144 1.27 -60.24 -18.48
N HIS A 145 0.27 -60.99 -18.02
CA HIS A 145 -0.26 -60.99 -16.65
C HIS A 145 0.63 -61.62 -15.57
N TYR A 146 0.57 -61.08 -14.35
CA TYR A 146 0.45 -61.89 -13.12
C TYR A 146 -0.40 -61.15 -12.08
N ALA A 147 -1.39 -61.85 -11.51
CA ALA A 147 -2.21 -61.37 -10.41
C ALA A 147 -2.10 -62.32 -9.21
N PRO A 148 -2.20 -61.79 -7.99
CA PRO A 148 -3.09 -62.40 -7.00
C PRO A 148 -4.04 -61.38 -6.34
N GLN A 149 -5.22 -61.88 -5.98
CA GLN A 149 -6.29 -61.21 -5.23
C GLN A 149 -6.37 -61.84 -3.81
N PRO A 150 -7.21 -61.36 -2.88
CA PRO A 150 -6.98 -60.16 -2.08
C PRO A 150 -7.04 -60.45 -0.56
N ILE A 151 -6.61 -59.52 0.29
CA ILE A 151 -7.00 -59.52 1.72
C ILE A 151 -7.37 -58.07 2.10
N GLU A 152 -8.61 -57.88 2.53
CA GLU A 152 -9.11 -56.63 3.11
C GLU A 152 -8.73 -56.53 4.58
N GLU A 153 -8.39 -55.33 5.04
CA GLU A 153 -8.84 -54.84 6.35
C GLU A 153 -8.90 -53.31 6.31
N THR A 154 -10.11 -52.76 6.40
CA THR A 154 -10.40 -51.33 6.22
C THR A 154 -10.61 -50.62 7.55
N CYS A 155 -10.04 -49.42 7.68
CA CYS A 155 -10.44 -48.47 8.72
C CYS A 155 -11.21 -47.30 8.06
N THR A 156 -12.52 -47.47 7.89
CA THR A 156 -13.43 -46.44 7.33
C THR A 156 -14.35 -45.87 8.40
N THR A 157 -14.11 -44.63 8.82
CA THR A 157 -14.93 -43.92 9.80
C THR A 157 -15.92 -42.98 9.11
N THR A 158 -17.20 -43.35 9.07
CA THR A 158 -18.26 -42.51 8.48
C THR A 158 -18.80 -41.50 9.50
N ILE A 159 -18.42 -40.22 9.37
CA ILE A 159 -19.00 -39.13 10.16
C ILE A 159 -20.42 -38.84 9.66
N ARG A 160 -21.43 -38.95 10.53
CA ARG A 160 -22.83 -38.57 10.23
C ARG A 160 -23.11 -37.14 10.68
N ILE A 161 -23.39 -36.26 9.72
CA ILE A 161 -23.96 -34.92 9.98
C ILE A 161 -25.50 -35.04 10.06
N PRO A 162 -26.17 -34.45 11.07
CA PRO A 162 -27.64 -34.44 11.14
C PRO A 162 -28.26 -33.64 9.99
N ARG A 163 -29.33 -34.17 9.36
CA ARG A 163 -30.15 -33.41 8.41
C ARG A 163 -31.02 -32.38 9.13
N LEU A 164 -31.01 -31.15 8.65
CA LEU A 164 -32.03 -30.15 8.97
C LEU A 164 -33.37 -30.55 8.35
N THR A 165 -34.39 -30.76 9.18
CA THR A 165 -35.78 -30.95 8.75
C THR A 165 -36.56 -29.65 8.84
N SER A 166 -37.10 -29.17 7.72
CA SER A 166 -38.03 -28.04 7.70
C SER A 166 -39.38 -28.44 8.31
N SER A 167 -39.82 -27.77 9.38
CA SER A 167 -41.11 -28.03 10.01
C SER A 167 -41.87 -26.76 10.41
N GLY A 168 -43.13 -26.65 9.97
CA GLY A 168 -44.16 -25.88 10.69
C GLY A 168 -44.55 -24.52 10.09
N ALA A 169 -45.45 -24.53 9.12
CA ALA A 169 -46.24 -23.34 8.79
C ALA A 169 -47.25 -23.02 9.92
N GLY A 170 -47.14 -21.83 10.53
CA GLY A 170 -48.01 -21.34 11.61
C GLY A 170 -49.05 -20.33 11.12
N LYS A 171 -50.32 -20.51 11.53
CA LYS A 171 -51.49 -19.76 11.01
C LYS A 171 -51.51 -18.27 11.36
N VAL A 172 -51.96 -17.45 10.40
CA VAL A 172 -52.37 -16.04 10.58
C VAL A 172 -53.84 -15.94 11.04
N PRO A 173 -54.16 -15.15 12.09
CA PRO A 173 -55.54 -14.69 12.38
C PRO A 173 -55.88 -13.36 11.69
N LYS A 174 -57.17 -13.11 11.46
CA LYS A 174 -57.70 -12.03 10.59
C LYS A 174 -58.02 -10.72 11.32
N ASN A 175 -57.71 -9.60 10.65
CA ASN A 175 -58.46 -8.34 10.48
C ASN A 175 -59.43 -7.77 11.55
N THR A 176 -59.25 -6.45 11.79
CA THR A 176 -60.27 -5.35 11.92
C THR A 176 -61.17 -5.28 13.17
N PRO A 177 -61.83 -4.11 13.46
CA PRO A 177 -61.47 -2.69 13.23
C PRO A 177 -61.72 -1.81 14.49
N PHE A 178 -61.54 -0.47 14.43
CA PHE A 178 -62.59 0.57 14.67
C PHE A 178 -62.01 2.02 14.50
N PRO A 179 -62.83 3.06 14.20
CA PRO A 179 -62.39 4.40 13.77
C PRO A 179 -62.79 5.54 14.77
N PRO A 180 -63.38 6.70 14.37
CA PRO A 180 -62.67 7.96 14.02
C PRO A 180 -63.10 9.20 14.85
N SER A 181 -62.34 10.31 14.74
CA SER A 181 -62.75 11.74 14.92
C SER A 181 -61.48 12.61 15.08
N SER A 182 -61.43 13.91 14.80
CA SER A 182 -62.34 14.82 14.06
C SER A 182 -61.53 16.07 13.63
N ALA A 183 -61.91 16.71 12.53
CA ALA A 183 -61.27 17.94 12.06
C ALA A 183 -61.72 19.18 12.86
N ALA A 184 -60.85 20.19 12.96
CA ALA A 184 -61.23 21.57 13.23
C ALA A 184 -60.34 22.52 12.40
N SER A 185 -61.00 23.40 11.64
CA SER A 185 -60.41 24.31 10.65
C SER A 185 -60.17 25.71 11.20
N TYR A 186 -59.14 26.40 10.70
CA TYR A 186 -59.14 27.86 10.54
C TYR A 186 -58.32 28.26 9.31
N GLY A 187 -58.69 29.35 8.64
CA GLY A 187 -57.96 29.87 7.48
C GLY A 187 -58.13 31.38 7.32
N GLY A 188 -57.44 31.96 6.34
CA GLY A 188 -57.74 33.30 5.81
C GLY A 188 -56.68 34.40 6.04
N ASN A 189 -56.08 34.84 4.93
CA ASN A 189 -55.57 36.19 4.63
C ASN A 189 -54.53 36.88 5.55
N GLY A 190 -53.28 36.93 5.05
CA GLY A 190 -52.77 38.09 4.31
C GLY A 190 -52.29 39.35 5.06
N THR A 191 -51.02 39.72 4.86
CA THR A 191 -50.55 41.05 4.40
C THR A 191 -49.02 41.05 4.21
N ASN A 192 -48.53 41.94 3.34
CA ASN A 192 -47.12 42.13 2.99
C ASN A 192 -46.60 43.42 3.66
N PRO A 193 -45.31 43.53 4.03
CA PRO A 193 -44.59 44.75 3.63
C PRO A 193 -43.12 44.56 3.20
N THR A 194 -42.68 45.51 2.38
CA THR A 194 -41.36 45.66 1.71
C THR A 194 -40.32 46.44 2.53
N TYR A 195 -39.04 46.39 2.06
CA TYR A 195 -37.94 47.40 2.09
C TYR A 195 -36.60 46.85 2.65
N PRO A 196 -35.41 47.41 2.29
CA PRO A 196 -35.00 48.14 1.06
C PRO A 196 -33.68 47.59 0.43
N PRO A 197 -33.33 47.98 -0.82
CA PRO A 197 -31.99 47.78 -1.40
C PRO A 197 -31.08 49.01 -1.24
N GLY A 198 -29.75 48.80 -1.19
CA GLY A 198 -28.73 49.85 -1.17
C GLY A 198 -27.86 49.86 -2.44
N THR A 199 -27.53 51.05 -2.96
CA THR A 199 -26.86 51.25 -4.26
C THR A 199 -25.69 52.24 -4.20
N ALA A 200 -24.54 51.90 -4.80
CA ALA A 200 -23.59 52.80 -5.50
C ALA A 200 -22.59 51.89 -6.25
N SER A 201 -22.46 51.91 -7.58
CA SER A 201 -21.84 52.96 -8.42
C SER A 201 -20.39 53.26 -7.99
N GLY A 202 -19.34 53.09 -8.79
CA GLY A 202 -19.25 52.84 -10.24
C GLY A 202 -18.48 53.96 -10.92
N ILE A 203 -17.16 53.78 -11.10
CA ILE A 203 -16.28 54.69 -11.86
C ILE A 203 -15.51 53.87 -12.90
N ILE A 204 -15.52 54.35 -14.14
CA ILE A 204 -14.87 53.74 -15.29
C ILE A 204 -13.46 54.32 -15.44
N GLY A 205 -12.46 53.47 -15.65
CA GLY A 205 -11.10 53.86 -15.99
C GLY A 205 -10.44 52.85 -16.91
N THR A 206 -10.41 53.14 -18.21
CA THR A 206 -9.73 52.34 -19.24
C THR A 206 -8.27 52.77 -19.41
N ALA A 207 -7.30 51.85 -19.34
CA ALA A 207 -6.00 52.04 -19.98
C ALA A 207 -5.30 50.70 -20.31
N THR A 208 -4.83 50.63 -21.55
CA THR A 208 -3.94 49.66 -22.18
C THR A 208 -2.70 49.29 -21.34
N GLY A 209 -2.27 48.02 -21.41
CA GLY A 209 -1.05 47.53 -20.74
C GLY A 209 0.25 47.82 -21.49
N ILE A 210 1.38 47.50 -20.85
CA ILE A 210 2.75 47.43 -21.39
C ILE A 210 3.48 46.27 -20.68
N SER A 211 4.31 45.54 -21.43
CA SER A 211 5.25 44.53 -20.92
C SER A 211 6.45 45.18 -20.24
N THR A 212 6.96 44.60 -19.15
CA THR A 212 8.41 44.63 -18.85
C THR A 212 8.83 43.45 -17.96
N SER A 213 10.04 42.97 -18.21
CA SER A 213 10.76 41.95 -17.44
C SER A 213 11.32 42.48 -16.12
N VAL A 214 11.53 41.59 -15.15
CA VAL A 214 12.31 41.86 -13.93
C VAL A 214 13.44 40.82 -13.83
N PRO A 215 14.72 41.23 -13.73
CA PRO A 215 15.85 40.30 -13.72
C PRO A 215 16.23 39.81 -12.32
N SER A 216 16.77 38.58 -12.27
CA SER A 216 17.50 38.03 -11.13
C SER A 216 18.80 38.81 -10.87
N ASN A 217 19.13 39.07 -9.61
CA ASN A 217 20.49 39.38 -9.13
C ASN A 217 20.61 39.21 -7.61
N TYR A 218 21.26 38.13 -7.16
CA TYR A 218 21.89 38.03 -5.84
C TYR A 218 23.38 37.71 -6.05
N PRO A 219 24.33 38.52 -5.53
CA PRO A 219 25.75 38.32 -5.79
C PRO A 219 26.37 37.27 -4.86
N VAL A 220 27.11 36.33 -5.46
CA VAL A 220 27.97 35.37 -4.76
C VAL A 220 29.22 36.08 -4.24
N GLY A 221 29.53 35.94 -2.96
CA GLY A 221 30.78 36.42 -2.36
C GLY A 221 31.90 35.36 -2.46
N PRO A 222 33.13 35.71 -2.88
CA PRO A 222 34.21 34.75 -3.03
C PRO A 222 34.89 34.42 -1.70
N VAL A 223 35.16 33.14 -1.48
CA VAL A 223 36.04 32.65 -0.40
C VAL A 223 37.49 32.94 -0.77
N ASN A 224 38.26 33.53 0.14
CA ASN A 224 39.69 33.75 -0.06
C ASN A 224 40.49 33.25 1.15
N SER A 225 41.42 32.35 0.90
CA SER A 225 42.26 31.71 1.91
C SER A 225 43.53 32.54 2.15
N THR A 226 43.88 32.77 3.42
CA THR A 226 45.26 33.12 3.79
C THR A 226 45.62 32.53 5.15
N SER A 227 46.64 31.68 5.15
CA SER A 227 47.29 31.13 6.33
C SER A 227 48.23 32.17 6.95
N GLY A 228 48.06 32.46 8.24
CA GLY A 228 48.95 33.34 9.01
C GLY A 228 49.41 32.69 10.32
N PHE A 229 50.68 32.29 10.39
CA PHE A 229 51.31 31.86 11.65
C PHE A 229 51.56 33.08 12.55
N ALA A 230 51.09 33.03 13.80
CA ALA A 230 51.45 33.99 14.84
C ALA A 230 51.79 33.26 16.14
N THR A 231 53.06 33.29 16.53
CA THR A 231 53.56 32.75 17.80
C THR A 231 53.29 33.73 18.94
N GLY A 232 52.40 33.37 19.87
CA GLY A 232 52.08 34.18 21.05
C GLY A 232 52.04 33.35 22.34
N SER A 233 53.05 33.50 23.19
CA SER A 233 53.07 32.88 24.53
C SER A 233 52.26 33.70 25.52
N ALA A 234 51.22 33.09 26.10
CA ALA A 234 50.53 33.61 27.29
C ALA A 234 50.24 32.46 28.27
N SER A 235 50.45 32.71 29.57
CA SER A 235 50.41 31.65 30.59
C SER A 235 49.26 31.87 31.59
N ARG A 236 48.59 30.77 31.95
CA ARG A 236 47.65 30.59 33.09
C ARG A 236 46.33 31.39 33.03
N ARG A 237 45.22 30.65 32.99
CA ARG A 237 44.55 30.15 34.22
C ARG A 237 43.68 28.93 33.94
N SER A 238 43.51 28.11 34.97
CA SER A 238 42.66 26.93 34.96
C SER A 238 41.20 27.28 35.24
N SER A 239 40.32 26.91 34.31
CA SER A 239 38.94 26.55 34.61
C SER A 239 38.48 25.57 33.53
N LEU A 240 38.53 24.27 33.84
CA LEU A 240 37.70 23.31 33.13
C LEU A 240 36.25 23.79 33.32
N PRO A 241 35.45 23.96 32.26
CA PRO A 241 34.02 24.08 32.45
C PRO A 241 33.55 22.73 32.99
N THR A 242 33.22 22.69 34.29
CA THR A 242 32.33 21.64 34.79
C THR A 242 31.08 21.71 33.93
N SER A 243 30.87 20.71 33.07
CA SER A 243 29.61 20.54 32.38
C SER A 243 28.56 20.35 33.46
N SER A 244 27.79 21.41 33.75
CA SER A 244 26.54 21.29 34.47
C SER A 244 25.71 20.32 33.64
N ALA A 245 25.60 19.07 34.10
CA ALA A 245 24.67 18.13 33.52
C ALA A 245 23.29 18.78 33.59
N THR A 246 22.77 19.20 32.45
CA THR A 246 21.41 19.72 32.34
C THR A 246 20.50 18.64 32.88
N ALA A 247 19.85 18.92 34.01
CA ALA A 247 19.02 17.94 34.68
C ALA A 247 17.96 17.45 33.70
N GLN A 248 18.01 16.16 33.38
CA GLN A 248 17.14 15.55 32.38
C GLN A 248 15.68 15.82 32.77
N LEU A 249 14.92 16.44 31.88
CA LEU A 249 13.55 16.85 32.20
C LEU A 249 12.69 15.61 32.41
N SER A 250 12.03 15.53 33.57
CA SER A 250 11.00 14.52 33.78
C SER A 250 9.86 14.74 32.77
N CYS A 251 9.16 13.66 32.39
CA CYS A 251 8.06 13.74 31.44
C CYS A 251 7.02 14.80 31.84
N ALA A 252 6.61 14.80 33.13
CA ALA A 252 5.64 15.76 33.66
C ALA A 252 6.13 17.22 33.62
N SER A 253 7.44 17.46 33.74
CA SER A 253 8.01 18.82 33.65
C SER A 253 8.25 19.31 32.23
N LEU A 254 8.29 18.40 31.24
CA LEU A 254 8.70 18.73 29.87
C LEU A 254 7.78 19.79 29.24
N CYS A 255 6.46 19.63 29.33
CA CYS A 255 5.48 20.52 28.69
C CYS A 255 5.64 21.99 29.07
N SER A 256 6.02 22.30 30.32
CA SER A 256 6.26 23.70 30.74
C SER A 256 7.49 24.36 30.08
N ALA A 257 8.34 23.59 29.41
CA ALA A 257 9.54 24.04 28.69
C ALA A 257 9.38 24.04 27.15
N LEU A 258 8.19 23.72 26.64
CA LEU A 258 7.82 23.72 25.22
C LEU A 258 6.88 24.90 24.96
N THR A 259 7.33 25.93 24.24
CA THR A 259 6.50 27.12 23.96
C THR A 259 6.74 27.72 22.57
N ARG A 260 7.96 27.56 22.06
CA ARG A 260 8.32 27.89 20.67
C ARG A 260 9.52 27.04 20.27
N PHE A 261 9.54 26.63 19.01
CA PHE A 261 10.60 25.80 18.42
C PHE A 261 10.90 26.31 17.01
N ASN A 262 12.09 26.85 16.80
CA ASN A 262 12.45 27.64 15.63
C ASN A 262 11.36 28.68 15.28
N ASP A 263 10.73 28.54 14.11
CA ASP A 263 9.69 29.42 13.58
C ASP A 263 8.26 28.96 13.92
N TRP A 264 8.10 27.81 14.56
CA TRP A 264 6.81 27.23 14.94
C TRP A 264 6.37 27.69 16.33
N ASP A 265 5.17 28.28 16.41
CA ASP A 265 4.47 28.51 17.67
C ASP A 265 3.82 27.18 18.11
N VAL A 266 4.14 26.73 19.32
CA VAL A 266 3.79 25.38 19.82
C VAL A 266 3.05 25.48 21.15
N THR A 267 1.85 24.89 21.21
CA THR A 267 1.02 24.81 22.42
C THR A 267 0.98 23.36 22.92
N PRO A 268 1.62 23.04 24.05
CA PRO A 268 1.56 21.69 24.62
C PRO A 268 0.21 21.43 25.26
N MET A 269 -0.40 20.29 24.93
CA MET A 269 -1.66 19.85 25.52
C MET A 269 -1.42 18.89 26.68
N THR A 270 -0.62 17.84 26.49
CA THR A 270 -0.27 16.89 27.56
C THR A 270 1.17 16.39 27.45
N CYS A 271 1.76 16.08 28.61
CA CYS A 271 2.97 15.27 28.73
C CYS A 271 2.69 14.19 29.78
N THR A 272 2.61 12.93 29.37
CA THR A 272 2.10 11.82 30.16
C THR A 272 3.11 10.69 30.21
N GLN A 273 3.49 10.28 31.42
CA GLN A 273 4.29 9.08 31.62
C GLN A 273 3.38 7.85 31.48
N LEU A 274 3.77 6.92 30.61
CA LEU A 274 3.12 5.65 30.39
C LEU A 274 4.10 4.52 30.70
N THR A 275 3.64 3.46 31.37
CA THR A 275 4.42 2.23 31.56
C THR A 275 4.12 1.23 30.45
N ALA A 276 5.04 0.31 30.16
CA ALA A 276 4.81 -0.82 29.28
C ALA A 276 3.55 -1.60 29.68
N GLY A 277 2.79 -2.09 28.70
CA GLY A 277 1.50 -2.74 28.92
C GLY A 277 0.33 -1.79 29.17
N THR A 278 0.53 -0.46 29.15
CA THR A 278 -0.57 0.50 29.25
C THR A 278 -1.34 0.55 27.94
N THR A 279 -2.63 0.25 27.98
CA THR A 279 -3.54 0.55 26.85
C THR A 279 -3.90 2.03 26.87
N VAL A 280 -3.50 2.75 25.83
CA VAL A 280 -3.78 4.17 25.64
C VAL A 280 -5.01 4.31 24.75
N LYS A 281 -5.85 5.30 25.06
CA LYS A 281 -7.00 5.67 24.23
C LYS A 281 -6.62 6.84 23.34
N THR A 282 -6.99 6.74 22.06
CA THR A 282 -6.92 7.87 21.12
C THR A 282 -7.63 9.10 21.68
N PRO A 283 -7.04 10.32 21.59
CA PRO A 283 -7.67 11.57 21.98
C PRO A 283 -9.03 11.80 21.30
N THR A 284 -9.96 12.50 21.97
CA THR A 284 -11.35 12.63 21.50
C THR A 284 -11.47 13.06 20.04
N GLY A 285 -10.82 14.16 19.63
CA GLY A 285 -10.93 14.70 18.26
C GLY A 285 -10.42 13.76 17.17
N GLN A 286 -9.40 12.96 17.47
CA GLN A 286 -8.88 11.90 16.61
C GLN A 286 -9.83 10.69 16.60
N SER A 287 -10.34 10.29 17.78
CA SER A 287 -11.26 9.15 17.88
C SER A 287 -12.61 9.38 17.19
N THR A 288 -13.11 10.60 17.18
CA THR A 288 -14.43 10.96 16.59
C THR A 288 -14.47 10.86 15.08
N VAL A 289 -13.33 10.94 14.40
CA VAL A 289 -13.23 10.85 12.92
C VAL A 289 -12.74 9.49 12.43
N GLY A 290 -12.68 8.49 13.33
CA GLY A 290 -12.31 7.11 12.98
C GLY A 290 -10.83 6.76 13.17
N CYS A 291 -9.97 7.68 13.64
CA CYS A 291 -8.57 7.36 13.98
C CYS A 291 -8.42 6.50 15.27
N ALA A 292 -9.52 5.94 15.78
CA ALA A 292 -9.61 5.32 17.10
C ALA A 292 -8.92 3.95 17.17
N ALA A 293 -7.60 3.95 17.31
CA ALA A 293 -6.81 2.78 17.65
C ALA A 293 -6.46 2.78 19.15
N ASN A 294 -7.09 1.89 19.93
CA ASN A 294 -6.56 1.54 21.24
C ASN A 294 -5.26 0.77 21.04
N PHE A 295 -4.11 1.39 21.33
CA PHE A 295 -2.81 0.74 21.26
C PHE A 295 -2.33 0.39 22.68
N THR A 296 -1.50 -0.65 22.79
CA THR A 296 -0.83 -1.01 24.04
C THR A 296 0.66 -0.77 23.89
N THR A 297 1.24 0.01 24.79
CA THR A 297 2.66 0.36 24.76
C THR A 297 3.52 -0.88 25.01
N LYS A 298 4.52 -1.14 24.15
CA LYS A 298 5.47 -2.25 24.35
C LYS A 298 6.62 -1.91 25.30
N VAL A 299 6.84 -0.61 25.54
CA VAL A 299 7.90 -0.04 26.39
C VAL A 299 7.32 1.09 27.26
N ASP A 300 8.07 1.51 28.28
CA ASP A 300 7.77 2.76 29.01
C ASP A 300 8.02 3.96 28.08
N LEU A 301 7.08 4.91 28.07
CA LEU A 301 7.11 6.09 27.20
C LEU A 301 6.82 7.37 28.00
N CYS A 302 7.46 8.47 27.62
CA CYS A 302 6.83 9.78 27.75
C CYS A 302 6.05 10.08 26.46
N GLN A 303 4.73 10.21 26.57
CA GLN A 303 3.84 10.66 25.49
C GLN A 303 3.67 12.18 25.61
N ILE A 304 4.00 12.92 24.56
CA ILE A 304 3.76 14.36 24.45
C ILE A 304 2.73 14.58 23.35
N THR A 305 1.74 15.44 23.60
CA THR A 305 0.77 15.88 22.59
C THR A 305 0.84 17.40 22.43
N LEU A 306 0.96 17.87 21.19
CA LEU A 306 1.21 19.27 20.84
C LEU A 306 0.24 19.75 19.76
N ASP A 307 -0.19 20.99 19.88
CA ASP A 307 -0.80 21.77 18.81
C ASP A 307 0.27 22.70 18.25
N VAL A 308 0.50 22.63 16.94
CA VAL A 308 1.54 23.39 16.22
C VAL A 308 0.88 24.25 15.17
N LYS A 309 1.05 25.57 15.29
CA LYS A 309 0.51 26.51 14.32
C LYS A 309 1.31 26.48 13.03
N THR A 310 0.68 26.09 11.92
CA THR A 310 1.35 25.90 10.62
C THR A 310 1.35 27.18 9.77
N SER A 311 0.27 27.94 9.79
CA SER A 311 0.10 29.20 9.04
C SER A 311 -1.17 29.90 9.48
N GLY A 312 -1.24 31.24 9.49
CA GLY A 312 -2.50 31.98 9.67
C GLY A 312 -3.35 31.55 10.88
N THR A 313 -4.40 30.76 10.61
CA THR A 313 -5.28 30.07 11.57
C THR A 313 -5.34 28.54 11.39
N ALA A 314 -4.43 27.98 10.59
CA ALA A 314 -4.21 26.55 10.39
C ALA A 314 -3.21 26.00 11.43
N HIS A 315 -3.46 24.79 11.89
CA HIS A 315 -2.77 24.13 12.99
C HIS A 315 -2.73 22.61 12.74
N THR A 316 -1.65 21.95 13.13
CA THR A 316 -1.56 20.49 13.18
C THR A 316 -1.49 19.99 14.62
N TYR A 317 -2.27 18.95 14.91
CA TYR A 317 -2.12 18.12 16.09
C TYR A 317 -1.00 17.11 15.84
N MET A 318 -0.04 17.00 16.75
CA MET A 318 1.01 16.00 16.70
C MET A 318 1.26 15.33 18.04
N GLU A 319 1.78 14.11 18.00
CA GLU A 319 2.31 13.38 19.15
C GLU A 319 3.80 13.06 18.99
N VAL A 320 4.51 13.03 20.11
CA VAL A 320 5.90 12.55 20.21
C VAL A 320 5.99 11.54 21.33
N TRP A 321 6.43 10.31 21.03
CA TRP A 321 6.58 9.23 22.02
C TRP A 321 8.05 8.92 22.24
N LEU A 322 8.47 9.04 23.50
CA LEU A 322 9.87 8.99 23.89
C LEU A 322 10.11 7.77 24.81
N PRO A 323 10.69 6.67 24.31
CA PRO A 323 11.09 5.51 25.12
C PRO A 323 11.99 5.90 26.30
N ASN A 324 11.54 5.65 27.53
CA ASN A 324 12.19 6.20 28.73
C ASN A 324 12.27 5.29 29.96
N GLY A 325 12.05 3.98 29.82
CA GLY A 325 12.16 3.02 30.93
C GLY A 325 13.58 2.87 31.50
N ASN A 326 14.61 3.10 30.67
CA ASN A 326 16.00 3.26 31.08
C ASN A 326 16.81 4.03 30.01
N SER A 327 18.09 4.31 30.28
CA SER A 327 19.00 5.04 29.39
C SER A 327 19.31 4.36 28.06
N SER A 328 18.86 3.13 27.84
CA SER A 328 19.00 2.38 26.58
C SER A 328 17.64 2.07 25.94
N SER A 329 16.53 2.61 26.46
CA SER A 329 15.20 2.47 25.84
C SER A 329 15.10 3.24 24.52
N TRP A 330 15.80 4.37 24.42
CA TRP A 330 15.93 5.12 23.17
C TRP A 330 17.25 4.74 22.48
N ASN A 331 17.18 4.51 21.18
CA ASN A 331 18.30 4.05 20.36
C ASN A 331 19.05 5.19 19.63
N GLY A 332 18.78 6.45 20.00
CA GLY A 332 19.37 7.65 19.37
C GLY A 332 18.70 8.09 18.06
N ARG A 333 17.60 7.45 17.64
CA ARG A 333 16.92 7.71 16.36
C ARG A 333 15.52 8.29 16.54
N THR A 334 15.04 9.12 15.61
CA THR A 334 13.60 9.40 15.45
C THR A 334 13.01 8.59 14.31
N MET A 335 11.71 8.28 14.37
CA MET A 335 10.96 7.81 13.21
C MET A 335 9.61 8.51 13.15
N ASN A 336 9.36 9.22 12.05
CA ASN A 336 8.07 9.80 11.75
C ASN A 336 7.17 8.76 11.06
N THR A 337 5.91 8.69 11.47
CA THR A 337 4.86 7.92 10.81
C THR A 337 4.02 8.81 9.89
N ASP A 338 2.98 8.25 9.29
CA ASP A 338 2.27 8.81 8.15
C ASP A 338 0.78 9.11 8.39
N ASN A 339 0.09 9.42 7.28
CA ASN A 339 -1.36 9.55 7.15
C ASN A 339 -1.82 8.71 5.94
N GLY A 340 -3.13 8.43 5.84
CA GLY A 340 -3.68 7.55 4.79
C GLY A 340 -4.89 8.16 4.07
N GLY A 341 -4.91 8.12 2.74
CA GLY A 341 -5.90 8.84 1.94
C GLY A 341 -5.94 10.33 2.31
N LEU A 342 -7.15 10.90 2.42
CA LEU A 342 -7.35 12.29 2.89
C LEU A 342 -7.50 12.40 4.42
N ASN A 343 -7.08 11.39 5.19
CA ASN A 343 -7.28 11.42 6.64
C ASN A 343 -6.46 12.51 7.32
N GLY A 344 -6.98 12.92 8.48
CA GLY A 344 -6.25 13.72 9.45
C GLY A 344 -5.99 12.88 10.70
N CYS A 345 -5.33 11.73 10.53
CA CYS A 345 -5.12 10.75 11.60
C CYS A 345 -3.64 10.52 11.89
N VAL A 346 -3.25 10.67 13.16
CA VAL A 346 -1.97 10.15 13.67
C VAL A 346 -1.99 8.62 13.57
N HIS A 347 -0.97 8.02 12.95
CA HIS A 347 -0.93 6.57 12.74
C HIS A 347 -0.39 5.78 13.96
N TYR A 348 -1.22 5.74 15.02
CA TYR A 348 -0.90 5.16 16.34
C TYR A 348 -0.34 3.73 16.32
N VAL A 349 -0.78 2.88 15.40
CA VAL A 349 -0.32 1.48 15.27
C VAL A 349 1.17 1.45 14.92
N ASP A 350 1.59 2.30 13.99
CA ASP A 350 2.99 2.40 13.58
C ASP A 350 3.82 3.15 14.62
N MET A 351 3.27 4.16 15.31
CA MET A 351 3.96 4.78 16.44
C MET A 351 4.26 3.76 17.56
N ALA A 352 3.32 2.86 17.86
CA ALA A 352 3.52 1.77 18.85
C ALA A 352 4.52 0.72 18.38
N TYR A 353 4.58 0.46 17.08
CA TYR A 353 5.56 -0.42 16.46
C TYR A 353 6.97 0.15 16.53
N VAL A 354 7.20 1.37 16.04
CA VAL A 354 8.55 1.95 15.92
C VAL A 354 9.11 2.40 17.26
N SER A 355 8.27 2.85 18.20
CA SER A 355 8.70 3.06 19.59
C SER A 355 9.06 1.74 20.30
N GLY A 356 8.40 0.63 19.94
CA GLY A 356 8.80 -0.73 20.35
C GLY A 356 10.14 -1.19 19.79
N LEU A 357 10.62 -0.58 18.69
CA LEU A 357 11.97 -0.74 18.13
C LEU A 357 12.99 0.26 18.73
N GLY A 358 12.59 1.04 19.74
CA GLY A 358 13.44 1.99 20.45
C GLY A 358 13.60 3.37 19.80
N PHE A 359 12.85 3.67 18.74
CA PHE A 359 12.84 5.01 18.13
C PHE A 359 12.02 5.98 18.98
N ALA A 360 12.40 7.26 18.97
CA ALA A 360 11.46 8.33 19.33
C ALA A 360 10.45 8.48 18.19
N ALA A 361 9.20 8.05 18.41
CA ALA A 361 8.16 8.09 17.39
C ALA A 361 7.54 9.49 17.31
N ILE A 362 7.29 9.98 16.09
CA ILE A 362 6.62 11.26 15.84
C ILE A 362 5.47 11.01 14.86
N GLY A 363 4.29 11.55 15.13
CA GLY A 363 3.14 11.44 14.23
C GLY A 363 2.29 12.70 14.28
N ASP A 364 1.66 13.06 13.17
CA ASP A 364 0.82 14.26 13.03
C ASP A 364 -0.50 13.95 12.34
N ASN A 365 -1.45 14.88 12.43
CA ASN A 365 -2.78 14.77 11.87
C ASN A 365 -2.93 15.42 10.48
N ALA A 366 -1.85 15.69 9.75
CA ALA A 366 -1.90 16.34 8.44
C ALA A 366 -2.55 17.76 8.41
N GLY A 367 -2.86 18.38 9.56
CA GLY A 367 -3.50 19.71 9.65
C GLY A 367 -5.02 19.72 9.89
N HIS A 368 -5.66 18.56 9.99
CA HIS A 368 -7.11 18.45 10.22
C HIS A 368 -7.49 17.18 11.00
N ASN A 369 -8.76 17.01 11.33
CA ASN A 369 -9.29 15.72 11.79
C ASN A 369 -10.31 15.26 10.75
N GLY A 370 -10.06 14.14 10.08
CA GLY A 370 -10.93 13.58 9.05
C GLY A 370 -10.62 12.11 8.78
N SER A 371 -11.55 11.39 8.16
CA SER A 371 -11.35 9.98 7.76
C SER A 371 -10.66 9.87 6.39
N SER A 372 -10.12 8.71 6.04
CA SER A 372 -9.34 8.51 4.80
C SER A 372 -10.11 8.80 3.50
N PHE A 373 -11.44 8.78 3.55
CA PHE A 373 -12.33 9.00 2.40
C PHE A 373 -13.20 10.26 2.53
N ASP A 374 -12.90 11.12 3.50
CA ASP A 374 -13.53 12.43 3.69
C ASP A 374 -12.58 13.52 3.22
N GLY A 375 -12.91 14.15 2.08
CA GLY A 375 -12.19 15.32 1.58
C GLY A 375 -12.91 16.64 1.80
N THR A 376 -14.02 16.66 2.55
CA THR A 376 -14.88 17.84 2.66
C THR A 376 -14.19 19.04 3.32
N TRP A 377 -13.14 18.78 4.11
CA TRP A 377 -12.27 19.77 4.73
C TRP A 377 -11.46 20.62 3.74
N THR A 378 -11.32 20.19 2.47
CA THR A 378 -10.63 20.94 1.41
C THR A 378 -11.43 22.16 0.91
N MET A 379 -12.76 22.14 1.06
CA MET A 379 -13.66 23.23 0.66
C MET A 379 -13.25 24.56 1.30
N ASN A 380 -13.00 25.58 0.48
CA ASN A 380 -12.59 26.93 0.88
C ASN A 380 -11.31 27.00 1.75
N ASN A 381 -10.46 25.96 1.75
CA ASN A 381 -9.39 25.81 2.75
C ASN A 381 -8.05 25.34 2.14
N ASN A 382 -7.41 26.20 1.36
CA ASN A 382 -6.11 25.90 0.75
C ASN A 382 -4.99 25.63 1.77
N GLU A 383 -5.06 26.24 2.96
CA GLU A 383 -4.05 26.05 4.00
C GLU A 383 -4.04 24.63 4.56
N ALA A 384 -5.22 23.99 4.69
CA ALA A 384 -5.28 22.58 5.06
C ALA A 384 -4.77 21.65 3.95
N ILE A 385 -4.96 22.01 2.67
CA ILE A 385 -4.42 21.21 1.55
C ILE A 385 -2.88 21.25 1.58
N ILE A 386 -2.30 22.44 1.82
CA ILE A 386 -0.84 22.61 1.97
C ILE A 386 -0.32 21.88 3.22
N ASP A 387 -1.06 21.90 4.33
CA ASP A 387 -0.72 21.15 5.55
C ASP A 387 -0.69 19.64 5.29
N TRP A 388 -1.72 19.10 4.62
CA TRP A 388 -1.84 17.67 4.32
C TRP A 388 -0.79 17.20 3.31
N ALA A 389 -0.49 18.02 2.31
CA ALA A 389 0.54 17.72 1.31
C ALA A 389 1.94 17.65 1.95
N TRP A 390 2.34 18.66 2.73
CA TRP A 390 3.70 18.68 3.31
C TRP A 390 3.89 19.47 4.60
N ARG A 391 3.13 20.55 4.85
CA ARG A 391 3.54 21.54 5.86
C ARG A 391 3.32 21.07 7.29
N ALA A 392 2.28 20.29 7.56
CA ALA A 392 2.10 19.66 8.88
C ALA A 392 3.23 18.67 9.18
N ARG A 393 3.61 17.84 8.20
CA ARG A 393 4.72 16.88 8.30
C ARG A 393 6.07 17.57 8.54
N HIS A 394 6.39 18.59 7.78
CA HIS A 394 7.66 19.32 7.96
C HIS A 394 7.73 19.98 9.35
N ALA A 395 6.64 20.61 9.80
CA ALA A 395 6.54 21.17 11.14
C ALA A 395 6.68 20.08 12.23
N SER A 396 6.05 18.92 12.06
CA SER A 396 6.10 17.83 13.04
C SER A 396 7.50 17.21 13.17
N VAL A 397 8.24 17.09 12.06
CA VAL A 397 9.65 16.67 12.05
C VAL A 397 10.53 17.65 12.84
N ASP A 398 10.46 18.95 12.52
CA ASP A 398 11.33 19.95 13.15
C ASP A 398 11.01 20.12 14.65
N VAL A 399 9.73 20.25 15.01
CA VAL A 399 9.28 20.32 16.41
C VAL A 399 9.65 19.04 17.16
N GLY A 400 9.39 17.86 16.56
CA GLY A 400 9.66 16.56 17.17
C GLY A 400 11.15 16.36 17.50
N LYS A 401 12.05 16.67 16.56
CA LYS A 401 13.51 16.64 16.80
C LYS A 401 13.95 17.54 17.96
N GLN A 402 13.30 18.69 18.13
CA GLN A 402 13.62 19.62 19.22
C GLN A 402 13.03 19.18 20.58
N VAL A 403 11.86 18.52 20.59
CA VAL A 403 11.29 17.86 21.77
C VAL A 403 12.22 16.73 22.25
N VAL A 404 12.66 15.86 21.33
CA VAL A 404 13.65 14.79 21.58
C VAL A 404 14.91 15.36 22.22
N ASN A 405 15.49 16.42 21.63
CA ASN A 405 16.68 17.08 22.16
C ASN A 405 16.47 17.71 23.55
N LYS A 406 15.30 18.29 23.85
CA LYS A 406 15.00 18.80 25.20
C LYS A 406 14.81 17.70 26.25
N PHE A 407 14.30 16.54 25.85
CA PHE A 407 14.00 15.45 26.78
C PHE A 407 15.23 14.59 27.11
N TYR A 408 15.99 14.15 26.10
CA TYR A 408 17.20 13.34 26.32
C TYR A 408 18.45 14.18 26.61
N GLY A 409 18.43 15.48 26.26
CA GLY A 409 19.59 16.37 26.41
C GLY A 409 20.58 16.31 25.25
N GLU A 410 20.29 15.50 24.22
CA GLU A 410 21.09 15.34 23.01
C GLU A 410 20.20 15.23 21.76
N LYS A 411 20.73 15.66 20.61
CA LYS A 411 20.03 15.56 19.33
C LYS A 411 19.95 14.10 18.88
N PRO A 412 18.90 13.70 18.12
CA PRO A 412 18.93 12.41 17.44
C PRO A 412 20.13 12.33 16.50
N ASN A 413 20.77 11.16 16.45
CA ASN A 413 21.86 10.85 15.53
C ASN A 413 21.36 10.68 14.10
N TYR A 414 20.15 10.11 13.95
CA TYR A 414 19.49 9.83 12.68
C TYR A 414 17.98 10.05 12.78
N SER A 415 17.36 10.46 11.68
CA SER A 415 15.93 10.70 11.54
C SER A 415 15.37 9.86 10.40
N TYR A 416 14.30 9.12 10.64
CA TYR A 416 13.72 8.21 9.68
C TYR A 416 12.24 8.50 9.40
N TYR A 417 11.75 8.03 8.26
CA TYR A 417 10.33 8.06 7.91
C TYR A 417 9.82 6.67 7.51
N ILE A 418 8.58 6.37 7.89
CA ILE A 418 7.82 5.24 7.37
C ILE A 418 6.41 5.69 7.00
N GLY A 419 5.99 5.38 5.77
CA GLY A 419 4.62 5.61 5.34
C GLY A 419 4.24 4.85 4.08
N CYS A 420 2.93 4.72 3.85
CA CYS A 420 2.36 4.06 2.69
C CYS A 420 1.16 4.83 2.13
N SER A 421 0.74 4.60 0.89
CA SER A 421 -0.39 5.33 0.25
C SER A 421 -0.11 6.85 0.15
N ALA A 422 -1.01 7.70 0.63
CA ALA A 422 -0.76 9.13 0.85
C ALA A 422 0.51 9.38 1.68
N GLY A 423 0.77 8.56 2.69
CA GLY A 423 2.01 8.54 3.45
C GLY A 423 3.26 8.27 2.61
N GLY A 424 3.16 7.41 1.60
CA GLY A 424 4.23 7.17 0.64
C GLY A 424 4.56 8.43 -0.17
N ALA A 425 3.53 9.15 -0.62
CA ALA A 425 3.65 10.42 -1.33
C ALA A 425 4.23 11.54 -0.42
N GLN A 426 3.75 11.68 0.82
CA GLN A 426 4.31 12.61 1.81
C GLN A 426 5.81 12.37 2.05
N GLY A 427 6.23 11.10 2.15
CA GLY A 427 7.65 10.74 2.28
C GLY A 427 8.49 11.17 1.07
N MET A 428 7.97 10.97 -0.14
CA MET A 428 8.62 11.44 -1.37
C MET A 428 8.65 12.98 -1.44
N GLN A 429 7.60 13.65 -0.99
CA GLN A 429 7.50 15.09 -0.94
C GLN A 429 8.50 15.71 0.06
N SER A 430 8.73 15.06 1.21
CA SER A 430 9.85 15.40 2.10
C SER A 430 11.21 15.22 1.43
N ALA A 431 11.44 14.16 0.65
CA ALA A 431 12.68 14.00 -0.10
C ALA A 431 12.90 15.13 -1.15
N GLN A 432 11.83 15.54 -1.83
CA GLN A 432 11.84 16.57 -2.88
C GLN A 432 11.98 18.01 -2.33
N LYS A 433 11.27 18.35 -1.25
CA LYS A 433 11.21 19.72 -0.70
C LYS A 433 12.11 19.94 0.52
N PHE A 434 12.31 18.91 1.36
CA PHE A 434 12.97 19.01 2.67
C PHE A 434 14.04 17.91 2.86
N PRO A 435 15.12 17.90 2.05
CA PRO A 435 16.10 16.82 2.02
C PRO A 435 16.90 16.59 3.32
N ASN A 436 16.68 17.39 4.36
CA ASN A 436 17.28 17.23 5.68
C ASN A 436 16.28 16.79 6.77
N ASP A 437 15.02 16.52 6.41
CA ASP A 437 14.02 15.99 7.34
C ASP A 437 14.34 14.55 7.75
N PHE A 438 14.84 13.73 6.81
CA PHE A 438 15.11 12.31 7.04
C PHE A 438 16.42 11.86 6.41
N ASP A 439 17.18 11.06 7.15
CA ASP A 439 18.34 10.29 6.71
C ASP A 439 17.94 9.05 5.92
N GLY A 440 16.80 8.44 6.29
CA GLY A 440 16.21 7.32 5.59
C GLY A 440 14.68 7.45 5.46
N ILE A 441 14.14 7.12 4.29
CA ILE A 441 12.69 7.17 3.99
C ILE A 441 12.22 5.80 3.49
N ILE A 442 11.18 5.23 4.10
CA ILE A 442 10.37 4.15 3.52
C ILE A 442 9.12 4.78 2.89
N SER A 443 8.90 4.52 1.60
CA SER A 443 7.73 5.00 0.85
C SER A 443 7.00 3.82 0.19
N GLY A 444 5.87 3.42 0.75
CA GLY A 444 5.04 2.34 0.24
C GLY A 444 3.89 2.82 -0.64
N ALA A 445 3.56 2.07 -1.68
CA ALA A 445 2.35 2.21 -2.51
C ALA A 445 1.95 3.67 -2.79
N ALA A 446 2.92 4.49 -3.20
CA ALA A 446 2.80 5.94 -3.05
C ALA A 446 1.68 6.52 -3.93
N ALA A 447 0.79 7.28 -3.30
CA ALA A 447 -0.26 8.07 -3.95
C ALA A 447 0.31 9.35 -4.61
N SER A 448 1.49 9.24 -5.22
CA SER A 448 2.13 10.31 -6.00
C SER A 448 1.43 10.47 -7.36
N ASP A 449 1.73 11.56 -8.06
CA ASP A 449 0.92 12.04 -9.20
C ASP A 449 -0.56 12.22 -8.79
N PHE A 450 -0.78 12.72 -7.57
CA PHE A 450 -2.06 12.70 -6.86
C PHE A 450 -3.25 13.27 -7.67
N ASN A 451 -3.07 14.37 -8.39
CA ASN A 451 -4.13 14.94 -9.22
C ASN A 451 -4.59 13.93 -10.30
N HIS A 452 -3.65 13.42 -11.08
CA HIS A 452 -3.90 12.39 -12.09
C HIS A 452 -4.42 11.06 -11.49
N LEU A 453 -3.97 10.69 -10.29
CA LEU A 453 -4.53 9.56 -9.55
C LEU A 453 -6.02 9.79 -9.23
N GLN A 454 -6.42 11.03 -8.91
CA GLN A 454 -7.83 11.34 -8.68
C GLN A 454 -8.66 11.43 -9.97
N ASP A 455 -8.06 11.90 -11.07
CA ASP A 455 -8.65 11.83 -12.42
C ASP A 455 -8.96 10.37 -12.80
N TRP A 456 -7.97 9.50 -12.67
CA TRP A 456 -8.05 8.06 -12.94
C TRP A 456 -9.07 7.35 -12.04
N ASN A 457 -9.02 7.63 -10.73
CA ASN A 457 -9.99 7.05 -9.78
C ASN A 457 -11.43 7.43 -10.12
N ALA A 458 -11.66 8.64 -10.63
CA ALA A 458 -12.98 9.10 -11.01
C ALA A 458 -13.45 8.50 -12.35
N HIS A 459 -12.53 8.28 -13.28
CA HIS A 459 -12.81 7.74 -14.61
C HIS A 459 -13.51 6.37 -14.59
N PHE A 460 -13.18 5.49 -13.62
CA PHE A 460 -13.82 4.17 -13.52
C PHE A 460 -15.34 4.22 -13.40
N TYR A 461 -15.91 5.22 -12.74
CA TYR A 461 -17.37 5.35 -12.68
C TYR A 461 -18.00 5.65 -14.06
N GLN A 462 -17.26 6.33 -14.94
CA GLN A 462 -17.69 6.58 -16.32
C GLN A 462 -17.65 5.30 -17.16
N LEU A 463 -16.71 4.39 -16.87
CA LEU A 463 -16.62 3.07 -17.50
C LEU A 463 -17.72 2.11 -17.01
N THR A 464 -17.82 1.88 -15.69
CA THR A 464 -18.72 0.85 -15.13
C THR A 464 -20.16 1.30 -15.00
N GLY A 465 -20.41 2.61 -14.91
CA GLY A 465 -21.68 3.14 -14.40
C GLY A 465 -22.01 2.61 -12.99
N GLY A 466 -23.26 2.80 -12.57
CA GLY A 466 -23.79 2.19 -11.35
C GLY A 466 -24.49 0.84 -11.58
N PRO A 467 -24.82 0.08 -10.51
CA PRO A 467 -25.55 -1.18 -10.62
C PRO A 467 -26.83 -1.06 -11.44
N GLY A 468 -26.95 -1.89 -12.49
CA GLY A 468 -28.06 -1.87 -13.44
C GLY A 468 -27.76 -1.16 -14.77
N ASN A 469 -26.59 -0.53 -14.92
CA ASN A 469 -26.03 -0.18 -16.23
C ASN A 469 -25.57 -1.48 -16.97
N ASP A 470 -25.63 -1.51 -18.30
CA ASP A 470 -25.18 -2.67 -19.08
C ASP A 470 -23.65 -2.77 -19.23
N THR A 471 -22.93 -1.70 -18.90
CA THR A 471 -21.47 -1.71 -18.68
C THR A 471 -21.07 -2.23 -17.28
N PHE A 472 -22.00 -2.37 -16.34
CA PHE A 472 -21.66 -2.74 -14.96
C PHE A 472 -21.30 -4.23 -14.82
N LEU A 473 -20.21 -4.53 -14.11
CA LEU A 473 -19.83 -5.88 -13.69
C LEU A 473 -20.01 -6.05 -12.18
N THR A 474 -20.65 -7.13 -11.77
CA THR A 474 -20.73 -7.54 -10.35
C THR A 474 -19.40 -8.12 -9.84
N LEU A 475 -19.22 -8.19 -8.52
CA LEU A 475 -18.05 -8.87 -7.91
C LEU A 475 -17.85 -10.30 -8.43
N ALA A 476 -18.93 -11.06 -8.63
CA ALA A 476 -18.84 -12.44 -9.13
C ALA A 476 -18.33 -12.48 -10.58
N GLN A 477 -18.66 -11.46 -11.39
CA GLN A 477 -18.15 -11.31 -12.75
C GLN A 477 -16.69 -10.83 -12.75
N TRP A 478 -16.27 -9.96 -11.82
CA TRP A 478 -14.85 -9.60 -11.68
C TRP A 478 -13.98 -10.77 -11.21
N ILE A 479 -14.51 -11.67 -10.37
CA ILE A 479 -13.85 -12.94 -10.01
C ILE A 479 -13.78 -13.86 -11.24
N PHE A 480 -14.82 -13.91 -12.08
CA PHE A 480 -14.78 -14.64 -13.35
C PHE A 480 -13.74 -14.06 -14.33
N VAL A 481 -13.61 -12.73 -14.43
CA VAL A 481 -12.51 -12.08 -15.17
C VAL A 481 -11.14 -12.47 -14.58
N GLN A 482 -11.02 -12.55 -13.26
CA GLN A 482 -9.77 -12.94 -12.59
C GLN A 482 -9.30 -14.34 -12.99
N SER A 483 -10.21 -15.33 -13.14
CA SER A 483 -9.79 -16.66 -13.59
C SER A 483 -9.23 -16.64 -15.02
N TYR A 484 -9.82 -15.86 -15.93
CA TYR A 484 -9.27 -15.73 -17.30
C TYR A 484 -7.94 -14.97 -17.36
N ILE A 485 -7.66 -14.09 -16.40
CA ILE A 485 -6.35 -13.44 -16.25
C ILE A 485 -5.32 -14.46 -15.76
N LEU A 486 -5.63 -15.22 -14.70
CA LEU A 486 -4.72 -16.24 -14.15
C LEU A 486 -4.45 -17.37 -15.17
N ASP A 487 -5.49 -17.93 -15.80
CA ASP A 487 -5.38 -18.94 -16.87
C ASP A 487 -4.51 -18.47 -18.06
N GLN A 488 -4.46 -17.15 -18.29
CA GLN A 488 -3.66 -16.57 -19.38
C GLN A 488 -2.23 -16.21 -18.96
N CYS A 489 -2.01 -15.84 -17.70
CA CYS A 489 -0.75 -15.25 -17.27
C CYS A 489 0.02 -16.06 -16.23
N ASP A 490 -0.59 -16.52 -15.13
CA ASP A 490 0.08 -17.02 -13.90
C ASP A 490 1.31 -17.92 -14.17
N GLU A 491 1.11 -19.20 -14.50
CA GLU A 491 2.21 -20.13 -14.83
C GLU A 491 3.07 -19.67 -16.02
N LYS A 492 2.55 -18.82 -16.93
CA LYS A 492 3.28 -18.37 -18.12
C LYS A 492 4.23 -17.21 -17.84
N LEU A 493 4.00 -16.42 -16.79
CA LEU A 493 4.84 -15.28 -16.44
C LEU A 493 6.12 -15.71 -15.72
N ASP A 494 5.99 -16.61 -14.76
CA ASP A 494 7.07 -16.97 -13.84
C ASP A 494 7.29 -18.48 -13.69
N GLY A 495 6.43 -19.33 -14.24
CA GLY A 495 6.57 -20.79 -14.22
C GLY A 495 5.91 -21.49 -13.03
N VAL A 496 5.02 -20.80 -12.30
CA VAL A 496 4.30 -21.36 -11.14
C VAL A 496 2.79 -21.05 -11.23
N ASP A 497 1.94 -22.07 -11.10
CA ASP A 497 0.49 -21.93 -10.89
C ASP A 497 0.23 -21.83 -9.38
N ASP A 498 0.41 -20.63 -8.80
CA ASP A 498 0.13 -20.33 -7.37
C ASP A 498 -0.90 -19.20 -7.13
N GLY A 499 -1.47 -18.66 -8.20
CA GLY A 499 -2.47 -17.59 -8.19
C GLY A 499 -1.89 -16.20 -7.93
N ILE A 500 -0.58 -16.02 -8.13
CA ILE A 500 0.15 -14.78 -7.90
C ILE A 500 0.96 -14.42 -9.15
N LEU A 501 0.48 -13.43 -9.89
CA LEU A 501 1.26 -12.77 -10.93
C LEU A 501 2.49 -12.11 -10.28
N GLU A 502 3.69 -12.65 -10.50
CA GLU A 502 4.94 -12.07 -9.96
C GLU A 502 5.27 -10.72 -10.59
N ASP A 503 5.16 -10.66 -11.92
CA ASP A 503 5.36 -9.44 -12.70
C ASP A 503 4.18 -9.29 -13.70
N PRO A 504 2.97 -8.93 -13.23
CA PRO A 504 1.74 -8.76 -14.06
C PRO A 504 1.91 -7.74 -15.20
N THR A 505 3.02 -7.03 -15.18
CA THR A 505 3.52 -6.07 -16.14
C THR A 505 3.59 -6.66 -17.54
N ILE A 506 4.07 -7.90 -17.65
CA ILE A 506 4.28 -8.62 -18.91
C ILE A 506 3.14 -9.60 -19.24
N CYS A 507 1.99 -9.44 -18.59
CA CYS A 507 0.78 -10.25 -18.84
C CYS A 507 0.06 -9.76 -20.09
N ASP A 508 0.09 -10.54 -21.17
CA ASP A 508 -0.67 -10.29 -22.40
C ASP A 508 -2.06 -10.94 -22.30
N PHE A 509 -2.96 -10.30 -21.54
CA PHE A 509 -4.32 -10.82 -21.30
C PHE A 509 -5.29 -10.43 -22.44
N ASP A 510 -5.75 -11.43 -23.18
CA ASP A 510 -6.83 -11.25 -24.15
C ASP A 510 -8.21 -11.44 -23.50
N ALA A 511 -8.92 -10.33 -23.31
CA ALA A 511 -10.31 -10.33 -22.85
C ALA A 511 -11.29 -10.98 -23.86
N SER A 512 -10.91 -11.18 -25.13
CA SER A 512 -11.73 -11.88 -26.13
C SER A 512 -11.89 -13.38 -25.86
N ALA A 513 -11.02 -13.96 -25.01
CA ALA A 513 -11.16 -15.31 -24.52
C ALA A 513 -12.40 -15.52 -23.62
N ILE A 514 -12.95 -14.44 -23.05
CA ILE A 514 -14.13 -14.51 -22.16
C ILE A 514 -15.39 -14.85 -23.00
N PRO A 515 -16.17 -15.88 -22.61
CA PRO A 515 -17.40 -16.25 -23.31
C PRO A 515 -18.42 -15.11 -23.35
N VAL A 516 -18.92 -14.80 -24.54
CA VAL A 516 -20.05 -13.88 -24.72
C VAL A 516 -21.36 -14.58 -24.34
N CYS A 517 -22.18 -13.94 -23.51
CA CYS A 517 -23.46 -14.49 -23.07
C CYS A 517 -24.47 -14.71 -24.21
N SER A 518 -25.35 -15.69 -24.02
CA SER A 518 -26.47 -15.92 -24.95
C SER A 518 -27.45 -14.75 -24.93
N THR A 519 -28.19 -14.51 -26.02
CA THR A 519 -29.15 -13.40 -26.12
C THR A 519 -30.19 -13.45 -24.99
N GLY A 520 -30.17 -12.46 -24.09
CA GLY A 520 -31.07 -12.36 -22.93
C GLY A 520 -30.48 -12.89 -21.62
N GLU A 521 -29.28 -13.46 -21.63
CA GLU A 521 -28.50 -13.81 -20.44
C GLU A 521 -27.61 -12.61 -20.05
N THR A 522 -27.80 -12.08 -18.85
CA THR A 522 -27.15 -10.82 -18.39
C THR A 522 -26.54 -10.87 -16.99
N ASN A 523 -26.72 -12.00 -16.27
CA ASN A 523 -26.25 -12.18 -14.91
C ASN A 523 -25.85 -13.64 -14.69
N SER A 524 -24.67 -13.99 -15.17
CA SER A 524 -24.10 -15.34 -15.11
C SER A 524 -22.64 -15.28 -14.65
N THR A 525 -22.19 -16.34 -13.99
CA THR A 525 -20.79 -16.53 -13.57
C THR A 525 -20.02 -17.38 -14.59
N ALA A 526 -20.49 -17.43 -15.83
CA ALA A 526 -19.98 -18.30 -16.89
C ALA A 526 -19.82 -17.58 -18.26
N CYS A 527 -20.26 -16.33 -18.36
CA CYS A 527 -20.14 -15.47 -19.53
C CYS A 527 -20.25 -13.99 -19.13
N LEU A 528 -19.87 -13.08 -20.03
CA LEU A 528 -20.14 -11.64 -19.94
C LEU A 528 -20.92 -11.16 -21.17
N THR A 529 -21.64 -10.04 -21.07
CA THR A 529 -22.17 -9.39 -22.28
C THR A 529 -21.03 -8.79 -23.10
N ALA A 530 -21.25 -8.56 -24.40
CA ALA A 530 -20.27 -7.86 -25.23
C ALA A 530 -19.92 -6.47 -24.67
N THR A 531 -20.90 -5.74 -24.14
CA THR A 531 -20.70 -4.46 -23.44
C THR A 531 -19.77 -4.62 -22.23
N GLN A 532 -20.01 -5.62 -21.37
CA GLN A 532 -19.16 -5.89 -20.20
C GLN A 532 -17.73 -6.30 -20.60
N ILE A 533 -17.54 -7.01 -21.71
CA ILE A 533 -16.19 -7.36 -22.21
C ILE A 533 -15.43 -6.10 -22.69
N GLU A 534 -16.10 -5.14 -23.33
CA GLU A 534 -15.47 -3.85 -23.65
C GLU A 534 -15.15 -3.05 -22.36
N THR A 535 -16.02 -3.05 -21.35
CA THR A 535 -15.71 -2.44 -20.05
C THR A 535 -14.51 -3.10 -19.36
N VAL A 536 -14.36 -4.42 -19.45
CA VAL A 536 -13.15 -5.13 -18.96
C VAL A 536 -11.90 -4.63 -19.69
N LYS A 537 -11.95 -4.50 -21.03
CA LYS A 537 -10.83 -3.96 -21.80
C LYS A 537 -10.52 -2.51 -21.42
N ASP A 538 -11.52 -1.68 -21.18
CA ASP A 538 -11.34 -0.26 -20.85
C ASP A 538 -10.78 -0.04 -19.43
N VAL A 539 -11.18 -0.87 -18.45
CA VAL A 539 -10.66 -0.83 -17.06
C VAL A 539 -9.15 -1.07 -17.01
N PHE A 540 -8.60 -1.86 -17.94
CA PHE A 540 -7.18 -2.15 -18.05
C PHE A 540 -6.44 -1.27 -19.08
N LYS A 541 -7.00 -0.11 -19.47
CA LYS A 541 -6.30 0.88 -20.32
C LYS A 541 -5.76 2.06 -19.50
N PRO A 542 -4.61 2.64 -19.89
CA PRO A 542 -4.17 3.96 -19.40
C PRO A 542 -5.17 5.06 -19.74
N VAL A 543 -5.22 6.09 -18.90
CA VAL A 543 -6.01 7.31 -19.12
C VAL A 543 -5.11 8.39 -19.72
N TYR A 544 -5.59 9.05 -20.77
CA TYR A 544 -4.89 10.14 -21.44
C TYR A 544 -5.75 11.42 -21.50
N ASN A 545 -5.07 12.54 -21.72
CA ASN A 545 -5.63 13.82 -22.14
C ASN A 545 -4.94 14.21 -23.47
N GLY A 546 -5.63 14.00 -24.59
CA GLY A 546 -5.02 14.02 -25.92
C GLY A 546 -3.90 12.97 -26.06
N LYS A 547 -2.64 13.42 -26.08
CA LYS A 547 -1.43 12.57 -26.08
C LYS A 547 -0.80 12.40 -24.69
N ASN A 548 -1.14 13.26 -23.73
CA ASN A 548 -0.50 13.27 -22.43
C ASN A 548 -1.04 12.12 -21.58
N LEU A 549 -0.16 11.23 -21.09
CA LEU A 549 -0.54 10.21 -20.12
C LEU A 549 -0.91 10.88 -18.79
N ILE A 550 -2.17 10.72 -18.39
CA ILE A 550 -2.68 11.09 -17.07
C ILE A 550 -2.21 10.02 -16.08
N TYR A 551 -2.68 8.78 -16.24
CA TYR A 551 -2.36 7.71 -15.29
C TYR A 551 -2.33 6.31 -15.95
N PRO A 552 -1.44 5.39 -15.50
CA PRO A 552 -1.37 4.02 -15.98
C PRO A 552 -2.65 3.18 -15.76
N PRO A 553 -2.82 2.06 -16.49
CA PRO A 553 -3.98 1.17 -16.35
C PRO A 553 -4.08 0.53 -14.96
N LEU A 554 -5.25 0.02 -14.59
CA LEU A 554 -5.36 -0.87 -13.42
C LEU A 554 -4.49 -2.12 -13.61
N LEU A 555 -3.96 -2.64 -12.51
CA LEU A 555 -3.21 -3.89 -12.49
C LEU A 555 -4.09 -5.10 -12.80
N TYR A 556 -3.59 -5.99 -13.65
CA TYR A 556 -4.14 -7.35 -13.73
C TYR A 556 -4.00 -8.06 -12.39
N GLY A 557 -5.07 -8.74 -11.96
CA GLY A 557 -5.18 -9.37 -10.65
C GLY A 557 -5.80 -8.48 -9.57
N ALA A 558 -5.68 -7.14 -9.67
CA ALA A 558 -6.17 -6.21 -8.67
C ALA A 558 -7.69 -5.92 -8.72
N GLN A 559 -8.36 -6.24 -9.83
CA GLN A 559 -9.75 -5.83 -10.11
C GLN A 559 -10.79 -6.32 -9.08
N VAL A 560 -10.57 -7.47 -8.43
CA VAL A 560 -11.47 -7.99 -7.39
C VAL A 560 -11.42 -7.13 -6.13
N ASP A 561 -10.24 -6.65 -5.75
CA ASP A 561 -10.05 -5.77 -4.61
C ASP A 561 -10.38 -4.32 -4.94
N ALA A 562 -10.18 -3.89 -6.19
CA ALA A 562 -10.68 -2.61 -6.69
C ALA A 562 -12.21 -2.53 -6.63
N PHE A 563 -12.93 -3.63 -6.89
CA PHE A 563 -14.37 -3.70 -6.63
C PHE A 563 -14.67 -3.59 -5.12
N ARG A 564 -13.98 -4.36 -4.27
CA ARG A 564 -14.22 -4.37 -2.81
C ARG A 564 -13.99 -3.01 -2.14
N LEU A 565 -13.05 -2.22 -2.65
CA LEU A 565 -12.73 -0.87 -2.16
C LEU A 565 -13.54 0.24 -2.83
N GLY A 566 -14.51 -0.10 -3.70
CA GLY A 566 -15.48 0.82 -4.28
C GLY A 566 -15.13 1.36 -5.67
N LEU A 567 -13.88 1.22 -6.12
CA LEU A 567 -13.38 1.76 -7.38
C LEU A 567 -14.16 1.24 -8.60
N LEU A 568 -14.38 -0.08 -8.64
CA LEU A 568 -15.18 -0.76 -9.68
C LEU A 568 -16.62 -1.09 -9.23
N ALA A 569 -17.05 -0.60 -8.06
CA ALA A 569 -18.36 -0.90 -7.48
C ALA A 569 -19.50 0.00 -7.99
N GLY A 570 -19.20 0.91 -8.92
CA GLY A 570 -20.20 1.79 -9.53
C GLY A 570 -20.74 2.87 -8.60
N THR A 571 -19.89 3.41 -7.72
CA THR A 571 -20.23 4.50 -6.81
C THR A 571 -19.40 5.76 -7.11
N PRO A 572 -20.01 6.92 -7.43
CA PRO A 572 -19.30 8.16 -7.71
C PRO A 572 -18.89 8.88 -6.40
N GLN A 573 -18.27 8.14 -5.47
CA GLN A 573 -18.13 8.49 -4.06
C GLN A 573 -16.70 8.27 -3.57
N GLY A 574 -16.28 9.04 -2.56
CA GLY A 574 -14.96 8.92 -1.91
C GLY A 574 -14.02 10.09 -2.25
N ILE A 575 -12.72 9.83 -2.16
CA ILE A 575 -11.64 10.82 -2.37
C ILE A 575 -11.81 11.66 -3.64
N PRO A 576 -12.00 11.09 -4.86
CA PRO A 576 -12.01 11.91 -6.07
C PRO A 576 -13.20 12.87 -6.10
N ARG A 577 -14.37 12.47 -5.57
CA ARG A 577 -15.57 13.32 -5.48
C ARG A 577 -15.31 14.58 -4.69
N ASP A 578 -14.67 14.45 -3.52
CA ASP A 578 -14.40 15.59 -2.65
C ASP A 578 -13.20 16.40 -3.10
N PHE A 579 -12.20 15.77 -3.73
CA PHE A 579 -11.09 16.45 -4.39
C PHE A 579 -11.60 17.42 -5.47
N PHE A 580 -12.42 16.95 -6.41
CA PHE A 580 -12.97 17.82 -7.46
C PHE A 580 -13.90 18.90 -6.90
N ARG A 581 -14.75 18.56 -5.93
CA ARG A 581 -15.67 19.52 -5.30
C ARG A 581 -14.94 20.59 -4.50
N GLY A 582 -13.93 20.23 -3.72
CA GLY A 582 -13.25 21.13 -2.79
C GLY A 582 -12.00 21.78 -3.36
N ALA A 583 -10.99 20.99 -3.71
CA ALA A 583 -9.72 21.49 -4.21
C ALA A 583 -9.85 22.12 -5.61
N VAL A 584 -10.46 21.40 -6.56
CA VAL A 584 -10.45 21.82 -7.98
C VAL A 584 -11.46 22.95 -8.27
N TYR A 585 -12.73 22.77 -7.86
CA TYR A 585 -13.82 23.71 -8.19
C TYR A 585 -14.32 24.56 -7.03
N ASN A 586 -14.10 24.14 -5.78
CA ASN A 586 -14.70 24.74 -4.59
C ASN A 586 -16.24 24.89 -4.70
N ASP A 587 -16.88 23.92 -5.34
CA ASP A 587 -18.32 23.81 -5.60
C ASP A 587 -18.83 22.41 -5.18
N SER A 588 -19.61 22.36 -4.11
CA SER A 588 -20.20 21.12 -3.59
C SER A 588 -21.25 20.50 -4.52
N SER A 589 -21.72 21.23 -5.53
CA SER A 589 -22.68 20.76 -6.53
C SER A 589 -22.03 20.09 -7.75
N PHE A 590 -20.69 20.13 -7.88
CA PHE A 590 -19.98 19.52 -8.99
C PHE A 590 -20.32 18.03 -9.15
N ASP A 591 -20.59 17.62 -10.38
CA ASP A 591 -21.03 16.28 -10.74
C ASP A 591 -19.89 15.49 -11.38
N ILE A 592 -19.17 14.76 -10.53
CA ILE A 592 -18.03 13.92 -10.89
C ILE A 592 -18.34 12.88 -11.99
N ALA A 593 -19.60 12.50 -12.19
CA ALA A 593 -19.98 11.63 -13.30
C ALA A 593 -19.70 12.25 -14.69
N LYS A 594 -19.56 13.58 -14.76
CA LYS A 594 -19.41 14.35 -16.01
C LYS A 594 -17.98 14.88 -16.25
N LEU A 595 -16.97 14.30 -15.61
CA LEU A 595 -15.57 14.66 -15.83
C LEU A 595 -15.14 14.56 -17.30
N SER A 596 -14.19 15.42 -17.64
CA SER A 596 -13.62 15.60 -18.97
C SER A 596 -12.13 15.97 -18.89
N GLU A 597 -11.43 15.93 -20.01
CA GLU A 597 -10.03 16.38 -20.13
C GLU A 597 -9.80 17.82 -19.63
N ALA A 598 -10.83 18.68 -19.69
CA ALA A 598 -10.76 20.04 -19.17
C ALA A 598 -10.69 20.10 -17.64
N ASP A 599 -11.29 19.12 -16.95
CA ASP A 599 -11.25 19.01 -15.49
C ASP A 599 -9.88 18.53 -15.01
N TYR A 600 -9.27 17.57 -15.71
CA TYR A 600 -7.89 17.10 -15.46
C TYR A 600 -6.90 18.26 -15.61
N THR A 601 -6.98 18.95 -16.76
CA THR A 601 -6.20 20.16 -17.04
C THR A 601 -6.39 21.26 -15.97
N LYS A 602 -7.58 21.32 -15.36
CA LYS A 602 -7.89 22.28 -14.30
C LYS A 602 -7.29 21.89 -12.94
N ALA A 603 -7.22 20.58 -12.64
CA ALA A 603 -6.53 20.07 -11.46
C ALA A 603 -5.02 20.35 -11.53
N ASP A 604 -4.37 20.08 -12.67
CA ASP A 604 -2.94 20.36 -12.90
C ASP A 604 -2.58 21.83 -12.65
N GLN A 605 -3.39 22.75 -13.19
CA GLN A 605 -3.21 24.19 -13.00
C GLN A 605 -3.29 24.66 -11.54
N LEU A 606 -3.77 23.81 -10.62
CA LEU A 606 -3.91 24.11 -9.20
C LEU A 606 -2.87 23.40 -8.33
N ASP A 607 -2.05 22.49 -8.87
CA ASP A 607 -1.06 21.73 -8.08
C ASP A 607 -0.10 22.67 -7.31
N ASP A 608 0.46 23.68 -7.98
CA ASP A 608 1.31 24.70 -7.35
C ASP A 608 0.58 25.50 -6.25
N LEU A 609 -0.69 25.87 -6.48
CA LEU A 609 -1.50 26.59 -5.49
C LEU A 609 -1.71 25.76 -4.22
N HIS A 610 -1.90 24.46 -4.39
CA HIS A 610 -2.10 23.48 -3.33
C HIS A 610 -0.79 22.99 -2.67
N GLY A 611 0.38 23.51 -3.09
CA GLY A 611 1.68 23.17 -2.50
C GLY A 611 2.34 21.90 -3.08
N ASN A 612 1.92 21.51 -4.29
CA ASN A 612 2.27 20.29 -5.01
C ASN A 612 1.85 18.97 -4.32
N PRO A 613 0.55 18.76 -4.04
CA PRO A 613 0.06 17.48 -3.52
C PRO A 613 0.42 16.30 -4.44
N SER A 614 0.70 16.54 -5.74
CA SER A 614 1.14 15.50 -6.65
C SER A 614 2.46 14.83 -6.26
N ALA A 615 3.35 15.48 -5.51
CA ALA A 615 4.61 14.89 -5.01
C ALA A 615 5.43 14.14 -6.09
N PHE A 616 5.43 14.63 -7.34
CA PHE A 616 5.93 13.91 -8.52
C PHE A 616 7.16 14.56 -9.17
N ASN A 617 7.98 15.30 -8.39
CA ASN A 617 9.22 15.89 -8.89
C ASN A 617 10.33 14.83 -9.00
N GLY A 618 10.98 14.75 -10.17
CA GLY A 618 12.10 13.83 -10.44
C GLY A 618 13.47 14.30 -9.94
N ASP A 619 13.64 15.57 -9.60
CA ASP A 619 14.92 16.06 -9.07
C ASP A 619 15.04 15.75 -7.56
N LEU A 620 15.82 14.71 -7.25
CA LEU A 620 16.26 14.36 -5.90
C LEU A 620 17.75 14.70 -5.67
N GLY A 621 18.33 15.61 -6.46
CA GLY A 621 19.73 16.00 -6.41
C GLY A 621 20.19 16.47 -5.02
N ALA A 622 19.38 17.28 -4.34
CA ALA A 622 19.69 17.74 -2.99
C ALA A 622 19.64 16.62 -1.94
N PHE A 623 18.68 15.68 -2.06
CA PHE A 623 18.55 14.50 -1.19
C PHE A 623 19.74 13.54 -1.37
N LYS A 624 20.09 13.23 -2.62
CA LYS A 624 21.28 12.43 -2.98
C LYS A 624 22.57 13.09 -2.50
N ALA A 625 22.74 14.40 -2.70
CA ALA A 625 23.94 15.14 -2.28
C ALA A 625 24.09 15.21 -0.75
N ALA A 626 22.99 15.17 0.00
CA ALA A 626 22.99 15.11 1.46
C ALA A 626 23.19 13.67 2.02
N GLY A 627 23.45 12.68 1.15
CA GLY A 627 23.77 11.29 1.52
C GLY A 627 22.58 10.44 1.99
N LYS A 628 21.35 10.91 1.73
CA LYS A 628 20.11 10.35 2.26
C LYS A 628 19.65 9.13 1.45
N LYS A 629 18.88 8.22 2.07
CA LYS A 629 18.44 6.96 1.44
C LYS A 629 16.91 6.85 1.36
N LEU A 630 16.39 6.32 0.25
CA LEU A 630 14.95 6.11 0.02
C LEU A 630 14.69 4.66 -0.45
N LEU A 631 13.91 3.92 0.34
CA LEU A 631 13.37 2.60 -0.02
C LEU A 631 11.91 2.78 -0.42
N ALA A 632 11.65 2.69 -1.72
CA ALA A 632 10.30 2.63 -2.25
C ALA A 632 9.83 1.17 -2.36
N TYR A 633 8.54 0.89 -2.14
CA TYR A 633 7.95 -0.40 -2.48
C TYR A 633 6.51 -0.24 -3.00
N HIS A 634 6.03 -1.18 -3.82
CA HIS A 634 4.64 -1.21 -4.28
C HIS A 634 4.17 -2.65 -4.45
N GLY A 635 2.91 -2.93 -4.12
CA GLY A 635 2.30 -4.23 -4.32
C GLY A 635 1.90 -4.47 -5.78
N MET A 636 2.21 -5.63 -6.33
CA MET A 636 1.86 -6.02 -7.70
C MET A 636 0.42 -6.57 -7.83
N ALA A 637 -0.41 -6.40 -6.80
CA ALA A 637 -1.86 -6.58 -6.86
C ALA A 637 -2.59 -5.36 -6.26
N ASP A 638 -1.99 -4.16 -6.32
CA ASP A 638 -2.54 -2.96 -5.70
C ASP A 638 -3.80 -2.44 -6.45
N PRO A 639 -4.96 -2.37 -5.76
CA PRO A 639 -6.23 -1.91 -6.34
C PRO A 639 -6.49 -0.39 -6.26
N MET A 640 -5.67 0.37 -5.52
CA MET A 640 -5.92 1.80 -5.23
C MET A 640 -4.93 2.73 -5.91
N THR A 641 -3.68 2.29 -6.05
CA THR A 641 -2.63 3.01 -6.76
C THR A 641 -2.07 2.10 -7.82
N SER A 642 -2.25 2.46 -9.10
CA SER A 642 -1.76 1.63 -10.20
C SER A 642 -0.25 1.51 -10.18
N VAL A 643 0.20 0.26 -10.30
CA VAL A 643 1.49 -0.03 -10.91
C VAL A 643 1.25 -0.91 -12.15
N GLU A 644 0.82 -0.26 -13.26
CA GLU A 644 0.73 -0.62 -14.70
C GLU A 644 0.47 -2.08 -15.13
N SER A 645 0.17 -2.22 -16.40
CA SER A 645 0.03 -3.44 -17.17
C SER A 645 0.43 -3.11 -18.61
N HIS A 646 1.25 -3.95 -19.27
CA HIS A 646 1.37 -3.87 -20.72
C HIS A 646 0.03 -4.32 -21.33
N ILE A 647 -0.50 -3.53 -22.26
CA ILE A 647 -1.35 -4.08 -23.32
C ILE A 647 -0.68 -3.73 -24.65
N LEU A 648 -0.23 -4.76 -25.36
CA LEU A 648 0.24 -4.67 -26.74
C LEU A 648 -0.92 -4.40 -27.72
N TYR A 649 -1.64 -3.29 -27.55
CA TYR A 649 -2.68 -2.86 -28.50
C TYR A 649 -2.17 -1.76 -29.44
N VAL A 650 -1.17 -2.14 -30.25
CA VAL A 650 -0.77 -1.35 -31.43
C VAL A 650 -1.99 -1.23 -32.35
N ARG A 651 -2.65 -0.06 -32.37
CA ARG A 651 -3.70 0.23 -33.36
C ARG A 651 -3.04 0.31 -34.75
N PRO A 652 -3.36 -0.58 -35.71
CA PRO A 652 -2.65 -0.60 -37.00
C PRO A 652 -2.97 0.57 -37.94
N GLU A 653 -3.88 1.48 -37.55
CA GLU A 653 -4.60 2.36 -38.47
C GLU A 653 -4.31 3.85 -38.30
N GLN A 654 -3.38 4.22 -37.40
CA GLN A 654 -2.91 5.60 -37.25
C GLN A 654 -1.40 5.62 -37.06
N ASN A 655 -0.70 6.50 -37.78
CA ASN A 655 0.71 6.80 -37.58
C ASN A 655 0.89 7.67 -36.30
N ALA A 656 0.39 7.19 -35.18
CA ALA A 656 0.83 7.62 -33.86
C ALA A 656 2.15 6.88 -33.55
N ASP A 657 3.04 7.50 -32.80
CA ASP A 657 4.18 6.80 -32.20
C ASP A 657 3.68 5.69 -31.25
N PRO A 658 4.50 4.67 -30.95
CA PRO A 658 4.18 3.63 -29.97
C PRO A 658 4.25 4.21 -28.53
N ASP A 659 3.24 5.03 -28.22
CA ASP A 659 3.25 6.00 -27.13
C ASP A 659 2.69 5.43 -25.79
N TRP A 660 3.59 4.72 -25.08
CA TRP A 660 3.74 4.74 -23.60
C TRP A 660 2.87 3.86 -22.69
N THR A 661 3.54 2.97 -21.94
CA THR A 661 3.07 2.34 -20.68
C THR A 661 4.06 2.66 -19.54
N GLY A 662 3.57 2.94 -18.30
CA GLY A 662 4.44 3.31 -17.14
C GLY A 662 3.80 3.23 -15.73
N TYR A 663 4.14 2.23 -14.89
CA TYR A 663 3.66 2.01 -13.47
C TYR A 663 3.80 3.29 -12.63
N ASN A 664 2.87 3.70 -11.74
CA ASN A 664 3.03 5.02 -11.11
C ASN A 664 4.33 5.19 -10.28
N THR A 665 4.69 4.20 -9.46
CA THR A 665 5.97 4.22 -8.72
C THR A 665 7.19 3.90 -9.60
N GLN A 666 7.06 3.07 -10.65
CA GLN A 666 8.17 2.81 -11.60
C GLN A 666 8.42 4.02 -12.50
N ARG A 667 7.37 4.67 -13.01
CA ARG A 667 7.34 5.96 -13.70
C ARG A 667 8.00 7.02 -12.86
N TYR A 668 7.75 7.07 -11.54
CA TYR A 668 8.49 7.95 -10.66
C TYR A 668 9.99 7.60 -10.59
N TYR A 669 10.35 6.32 -10.41
CA TYR A 669 11.75 5.88 -10.37
C TYR A 669 12.49 6.16 -11.70
N GLN A 670 11.86 5.89 -12.84
CA GLN A 670 12.33 6.21 -14.18
C GLN A 670 12.43 7.73 -14.39
N LYS A 671 11.45 8.51 -13.93
CA LYS A 671 11.48 9.98 -13.93
C LYS A 671 12.65 10.52 -13.13
N VAL A 672 12.91 10.02 -11.91
CA VAL A 672 14.08 10.38 -11.11
C VAL A 672 15.37 10.04 -11.85
N ALA A 673 15.51 8.79 -12.30
CA ALA A 673 16.69 8.35 -13.04
C ALA A 673 16.96 9.23 -14.26
N LYS A 674 15.90 9.61 -14.98
CA LYS A 674 16.00 10.40 -16.21
C LYS A 674 16.22 11.89 -15.99
N THR A 675 15.50 12.52 -15.07
CA THR A 675 15.68 13.94 -14.72
C THR A 675 17.08 14.19 -14.16
N MET A 676 17.65 13.22 -13.43
CA MET A 676 18.99 13.32 -12.85
C MET A 676 20.12 12.71 -13.72
N GLY A 677 19.80 12.06 -14.85
CA GLY A 677 20.79 11.45 -15.75
C GLY A 677 21.56 10.26 -15.15
N LEU A 678 20.87 9.39 -14.40
CA LEU A 678 21.43 8.30 -13.61
C LEU A 678 21.31 6.94 -14.33
N SER A 679 22.35 6.11 -14.22
CA SER A 679 22.24 4.66 -14.47
C SER A 679 21.50 3.96 -13.32
N ASN A 680 21.15 2.68 -13.50
CA ASN A 680 20.62 1.82 -12.42
C ASN A 680 21.58 1.80 -11.22
N THR A 681 22.88 1.66 -11.47
CA THR A 681 23.91 1.67 -10.43
C THR A 681 24.06 3.02 -9.72
N ASP A 682 23.80 4.14 -10.40
CA ASP A 682 23.90 5.48 -9.79
C ASP A 682 22.68 5.81 -8.92
N ILE A 683 21.47 5.42 -9.35
CA ILE A 683 20.26 5.60 -8.55
C ILE A 683 20.27 4.66 -7.32
N ASP A 684 20.75 3.42 -7.47
CA ASP A 684 20.91 2.43 -6.38
C ASP A 684 21.74 2.91 -5.19
N THR A 685 22.55 3.98 -5.34
CA THR A 685 23.34 4.60 -4.25
C THR A 685 22.48 5.29 -3.18
N PHE A 686 21.28 5.73 -3.55
CA PHE A 686 20.40 6.53 -2.68
C PHE A 686 18.91 6.19 -2.80
N MET A 687 18.45 5.59 -3.89
CA MET A 687 17.04 5.19 -4.09
C MET A 687 16.95 3.77 -4.64
N ARG A 688 16.18 2.91 -3.97
CA ARG A 688 15.86 1.55 -4.42
C ARG A 688 14.35 1.34 -4.36
N PHE A 689 13.78 0.74 -5.40
CA PHE A 689 12.35 0.45 -5.52
C PHE A 689 12.13 -1.06 -5.55
N PHE A 690 11.16 -1.58 -4.80
CA PHE A 690 10.82 -3.01 -4.74
C PHE A 690 9.39 -3.27 -5.23
N ARG A 691 9.26 -4.23 -6.15
CA ARG A 691 7.97 -4.73 -6.63
C ARG A 691 7.61 -5.97 -5.79
N ILE A 692 6.52 -5.89 -5.03
CA ILE A 692 6.13 -6.92 -4.06
C ILE A 692 5.04 -7.79 -4.68
N SER A 693 5.37 -9.01 -5.07
CA SER A 693 4.44 -9.89 -5.78
C SER A 693 3.21 -10.23 -4.95
N GLY A 694 2.04 -10.23 -5.59
CA GLY A 694 0.76 -10.58 -4.98
C GLY A 694 0.33 -9.76 -3.77
N MET A 695 1.02 -8.67 -3.44
CA MET A 695 0.67 -7.75 -2.35
C MET A 695 -0.37 -6.74 -2.86
N ALA A 696 -1.44 -6.54 -2.10
CA ALA A 696 -2.43 -5.49 -2.32
C ALA A 696 -2.07 -4.20 -1.56
N HIS A 697 -2.97 -3.20 -1.57
CA HIS A 697 -2.65 -1.85 -1.09
C HIS A 697 -2.14 -1.80 0.36
N CYS A 698 -0.84 -1.50 0.50
CA CYS A 698 -0.10 -1.45 1.77
C CYS A 698 -0.12 -2.72 2.65
N GLY A 699 -0.87 -3.77 2.26
CA GLY A 699 -1.11 -4.95 3.09
C GLY A 699 -2.07 -4.70 4.28
N VAL A 700 -2.92 -3.67 4.22
CA VAL A 700 -3.76 -3.23 5.35
C VAL A 700 -5.26 -3.26 5.01
N GLY A 701 -6.11 -2.85 5.96
CA GLY A 701 -7.55 -2.72 5.72
C GLY A 701 -8.32 -4.04 5.49
N GLY A 702 -7.70 -5.19 5.77
CA GLY A 702 -8.28 -6.51 5.50
C GLY A 702 -8.08 -7.01 4.06
N ILE A 703 -7.30 -6.30 3.25
CA ILE A 703 -6.92 -6.68 1.89
C ILE A 703 -5.39 -6.71 1.79
N SER A 704 -4.83 -7.86 2.09
CA SER A 704 -3.40 -8.16 2.09
C SER A 704 -2.86 -8.55 0.71
N GLY A 705 -3.69 -9.25 -0.08
CA GLY A 705 -3.28 -9.95 -1.29
C GLY A 705 -2.82 -11.40 -1.02
N ALA A 706 -2.64 -12.16 -2.10
CA ALA A 706 -2.26 -13.57 -2.06
C ALA A 706 -0.77 -13.77 -1.72
N GLY A 707 0.09 -12.83 -2.12
CA GLY A 707 1.55 -12.95 -2.07
C GLY A 707 2.19 -12.80 -0.69
N ALA A 708 3.50 -12.99 -0.63
CA ALA A 708 4.30 -12.89 0.59
C ALA A 708 4.54 -11.42 1.01
N TRP A 709 3.47 -10.75 1.43
CA TRP A 709 3.41 -9.30 1.59
C TRP A 709 3.99 -8.75 2.90
N GLN A 710 4.28 -9.57 3.91
CA GLN A 710 4.75 -9.07 5.21
C GLN A 710 6.28 -9.00 5.27
N PHE A 711 6.83 -7.80 5.47
CA PHE A 711 8.28 -7.55 5.61
C PHE A 711 8.59 -6.38 6.56
N GLY A 712 7.76 -6.17 7.58
CA GLY A 712 7.96 -5.14 8.62
C GLY A 712 7.62 -3.70 8.20
N GLN A 713 6.87 -3.51 7.12
CA GLN A 713 6.51 -2.21 6.56
C GLN A 713 5.39 -1.45 7.32
N SER A 714 4.81 -2.09 8.33
CA SER A 714 3.86 -1.49 9.28
C SER A 714 3.82 -2.33 10.56
N GLY A 715 3.15 -1.84 11.60
CA GLY A 715 2.92 -2.57 12.84
C GLY A 715 2.16 -3.88 12.65
N ALA A 716 1.30 -3.98 11.61
CA ALA A 716 0.61 -5.21 11.24
C ALA A 716 1.58 -6.29 10.71
N ALA A 717 2.58 -5.88 9.92
CA ALA A 717 3.63 -6.77 9.38
C ALA A 717 4.83 -6.95 10.33
N SER A 718 4.75 -6.48 11.58
CA SER A 718 5.90 -6.45 12.52
C SER A 718 6.40 -7.81 13.01
N LEU A 719 5.70 -8.91 12.67
CA LEU A 719 6.08 -10.29 13.01
C LEU A 719 6.68 -11.07 11.83
N ALA A 720 6.88 -10.42 10.67
CA ALA A 720 7.57 -11.02 9.53
C ALA A 720 9.01 -11.45 9.85
N THR A 721 9.54 -12.43 9.11
CA THR A 721 10.91 -12.94 9.26
C THR A 721 11.98 -11.85 9.02
N ASN A 722 11.67 -10.89 8.16
CA ASN A 722 12.52 -9.78 7.77
C ASN A 722 11.82 -8.43 8.01
N ASN A 723 12.59 -7.36 8.17
CA ASN A 723 12.08 -6.06 8.58
C ASN A 723 12.72 -4.90 7.79
N ILE A 724 11.95 -4.23 6.94
CA ILE A 724 12.39 -3.08 6.13
C ILE A 724 12.90 -1.89 6.96
N VAL A 725 12.41 -1.69 8.20
CA VAL A 725 12.96 -0.68 9.11
C VAL A 725 14.43 -1.00 9.43
N SER A 726 14.74 -2.27 9.73
CA SER A 726 16.12 -2.69 9.98
C SER A 726 16.99 -2.62 8.72
N ASN A 727 16.43 -2.93 7.54
CA ASN A 727 17.14 -2.80 6.27
C ASN A 727 17.47 -1.33 5.95
N LEU A 728 16.55 -0.39 6.20
CA LEU A 728 16.83 1.05 6.03
C LEU A 728 17.89 1.56 7.01
N VAL A 729 17.82 1.16 8.28
CA VAL A 729 18.81 1.52 9.30
C VAL A 729 20.20 1.01 8.90
N ASN A 730 20.32 -0.23 8.43
CA ASN A 730 21.59 -0.77 7.94
C ASN A 730 22.11 0.03 6.73
N TRP A 731 21.24 0.42 5.79
CA TRP A 731 21.66 1.21 4.64
C TRP A 731 22.10 2.65 5.01
N VAL A 732 21.40 3.30 5.94
CA VAL A 732 21.75 4.67 6.38
C VAL A 732 23.01 4.69 7.24
N GLU A 733 23.15 3.75 8.17
CA GLU A 733 24.20 3.81 9.22
C GLU A 733 25.46 3.01 8.88
N LYS A 734 25.40 2.12 7.88
CA LYS A 734 26.51 1.23 7.50
C LYS A 734 26.74 1.13 5.98
N ASP A 735 25.91 1.79 5.17
CA ASP A 735 25.85 1.65 3.71
C ASP A 735 25.51 0.20 3.23
N GLU A 736 24.90 -0.60 4.11
CA GLU A 736 24.45 -1.98 3.85
C GLU A 736 23.05 -1.98 3.20
N ALA A 737 22.99 -1.71 1.89
CA ALA A 737 21.74 -1.64 1.12
C ALA A 737 21.10 -3.02 0.86
N PRO A 738 19.76 -3.19 0.98
CA PRO A 738 19.09 -4.46 0.70
C PRO A 738 19.01 -4.72 -0.82
N GLU A 739 19.50 -5.86 -1.30
CA GLU A 739 19.30 -6.29 -2.71
C GLU A 739 17.91 -6.87 -2.96
N THR A 740 17.32 -7.50 -1.94
CA THR A 740 15.97 -8.09 -1.96
C THR A 740 15.25 -7.81 -0.64
N LEU A 741 13.93 -7.69 -0.66
CA LEU A 741 13.11 -7.76 0.55
C LEU A 741 12.54 -9.18 0.68
N LEU A 742 12.98 -9.92 1.70
CA LEU A 742 12.32 -11.18 2.07
C LEU A 742 10.93 -10.82 2.63
N GLY A 743 9.89 -11.30 1.97
CA GLY A 743 8.51 -11.21 2.43
C GLY A 743 7.99 -12.56 2.91
N THR A 744 7.05 -12.53 3.83
CA THR A 744 6.43 -13.69 4.47
C THR A 744 4.92 -13.69 4.21
N LYS A 745 4.36 -14.83 3.81
CA LYS A 745 2.92 -15.14 3.91
C LYS A 745 2.70 -16.02 5.13
N PHE A 746 1.76 -15.64 5.99
CA PHE A 746 1.29 -16.51 7.07
C PHE A 746 -0.06 -17.12 6.68
N TRP A 747 -0.36 -18.32 7.19
CA TRP A 747 -1.66 -18.95 7.00
C TRP A 747 -2.78 -18.01 7.46
N TYR A 748 -3.68 -17.65 6.54
CA TYR A 748 -4.75 -16.65 6.77
C TYR A 748 -4.24 -15.32 7.34
N ASP A 749 -3.04 -14.90 6.95
CA ASP A 749 -2.32 -13.72 7.44
C ASP A 749 -2.21 -13.65 8.98
N THR A 750 -2.26 -14.81 9.64
CA THR A 750 -2.30 -14.95 11.09
C THR A 750 -0.98 -15.56 11.59
N PRO A 751 -0.03 -14.77 12.15
CA PRO A 751 1.31 -15.25 12.47
C PRO A 751 1.37 -16.44 13.45
N SER A 752 0.38 -16.59 14.32
CA SER A 752 0.28 -17.73 15.25
C SER A 752 -0.10 -19.06 14.59
N LEU A 753 -0.50 -19.06 13.32
CA LEU A 753 -0.73 -20.27 12.51
C LEU A 753 0.51 -20.71 11.72
N GLY A 754 1.60 -19.93 11.78
CA GLY A 754 2.85 -20.22 11.10
C GLY A 754 2.92 -19.72 9.66
N ILE A 755 4.12 -19.81 9.10
CA ILE A 755 4.44 -19.37 7.75
C ILE A 755 3.85 -20.37 6.74
N GLU A 756 3.21 -19.84 5.70
CA GLU A 756 2.68 -20.57 4.55
C GLU A 756 3.76 -20.68 3.47
N PHE A 757 4.33 -19.53 3.06
CA PHE A 757 5.49 -19.44 2.16
C PHE A 757 6.26 -18.12 2.35
N GLU A 758 7.45 -18.04 1.75
CA GLU A 758 8.27 -16.83 1.73
C GLU A 758 8.85 -16.56 0.32
N ARG A 759 9.02 -15.28 -0.03
CA ARG A 759 9.51 -14.84 -1.35
C ARG A 759 10.56 -13.74 -1.18
N ARG A 760 11.62 -13.74 -2.00
CA ARG A 760 12.59 -12.63 -2.06
C ARG A 760 12.16 -11.65 -3.16
N HIS A 761 11.48 -10.58 -2.79
CA HIS A 761 11.07 -9.53 -3.71
C HIS A 761 12.29 -8.77 -4.21
N CYS A 762 12.49 -8.77 -5.53
CA CYS A 762 13.61 -8.12 -6.16
C CYS A 762 13.42 -6.60 -6.23
N ARG A 763 14.53 -5.87 -6.10
CA ARG A 763 14.55 -4.44 -6.43
C ARG A 763 14.40 -4.25 -7.94
N PHE A 764 13.59 -3.30 -8.38
CA PHE A 764 13.61 -2.80 -9.75
C PHE A 764 15.01 -2.19 -10.05
N PRO A 765 15.56 -2.34 -11.28
CA PRO A 765 14.99 -2.95 -12.48
C PRO A 765 15.17 -4.47 -12.61
N TYR A 766 15.22 -5.21 -11.51
CA TYR A 766 15.16 -6.67 -11.55
C TYR A 766 13.72 -7.19 -11.39
N ARG A 767 13.45 -8.35 -12.01
CA ARG A 767 12.23 -9.16 -11.89
C ARG A 767 12.48 -10.31 -10.93
N THR A 768 11.52 -10.59 -10.05
CA THR A 768 11.47 -11.83 -9.28
C THR A 768 11.09 -12.97 -10.22
N VAL A 769 11.91 -14.01 -10.31
CA VAL A 769 11.71 -15.14 -11.23
C VAL A 769 11.99 -16.46 -10.54
N TYR A 770 11.18 -17.47 -10.82
CA TYR A 770 11.37 -18.82 -10.31
C TYR A 770 12.61 -19.46 -10.96
N LYS A 771 13.43 -20.14 -10.15
CA LYS A 771 14.65 -20.84 -10.59
C LYS A 771 14.57 -22.37 -10.41
N GLY A 772 13.40 -22.88 -10.02
CA GLY A 772 13.15 -24.30 -9.77
C GLY A 772 13.26 -24.69 -8.30
N GLY A 773 12.51 -25.72 -7.89
CA GLY A 773 12.53 -26.25 -6.53
C GLY A 773 11.13 -26.33 -5.92
N ASP A 774 11.02 -26.00 -4.63
CA ASP A 774 9.75 -25.83 -3.93
C ASP A 774 9.40 -24.33 -3.98
N SER A 775 8.38 -23.94 -4.76
CA SER A 775 8.00 -22.53 -4.95
C SER A 775 7.59 -21.81 -3.66
N THR A 776 7.29 -22.55 -2.58
CA THR A 776 7.02 -21.96 -1.26
C THR A 776 8.28 -21.49 -0.53
N LYS A 777 9.48 -21.79 -1.06
CA LYS A 777 10.78 -21.46 -0.45
C LYS A 777 11.42 -20.28 -1.17
N ALA A 778 11.82 -19.29 -0.37
CA ALA A 778 12.47 -18.06 -0.83
C ALA A 778 13.73 -18.27 -1.69
N ASP A 779 14.45 -19.38 -1.50
CA ASP A 779 15.67 -19.72 -2.25
C ASP A 779 15.40 -20.44 -3.59
N SER A 780 14.15 -20.80 -3.89
CA SER A 780 13.72 -21.28 -5.22
C SER A 780 13.47 -20.13 -6.20
N TRP A 781 13.63 -18.88 -5.76
CA TRP A 781 13.41 -17.65 -6.52
C TRP A 781 14.71 -16.85 -6.62
N GLY A 782 14.85 -16.07 -7.69
CA GLY A 782 16.01 -15.21 -7.91
C GLY A 782 15.63 -13.92 -8.63
N CYS A 783 16.63 -13.05 -8.83
CA CYS A 783 16.46 -11.77 -9.51
C CYS A 783 17.08 -11.80 -10.91
N GLU A 784 16.33 -11.32 -11.90
CA GLU A 784 16.75 -11.22 -13.30
C GLU A 784 16.67 -9.77 -13.77
N PHE A 785 17.74 -9.25 -14.39
CA PHE A 785 17.82 -7.86 -14.78
C PHE A 785 16.98 -7.60 -16.04
N ILE A 786 16.21 -6.51 -16.05
CA ILE A 786 15.48 -6.02 -17.22
C ILE A 786 16.42 -5.10 -18.00
N ASP A 787 17.00 -5.59 -19.10
CA ASP A 787 18.03 -4.89 -19.88
C ASP A 787 17.56 -3.52 -20.41
N ASP A 788 16.27 -3.39 -20.72
CA ASP A 788 15.64 -2.24 -21.38
C ASP A 788 14.81 -1.35 -20.43
N TRP A 789 15.01 -1.47 -19.11
CA TRP A 789 14.16 -0.84 -18.08
C TRP A 789 13.98 0.70 -18.14
N GLN A 790 14.85 1.42 -18.87
CA GLN A 790 14.73 2.87 -19.10
C GLN A 790 13.93 3.22 -20.36
N SER A 791 13.75 2.27 -21.28
CA SER A 791 12.99 2.41 -22.51
C SER A 791 11.66 1.70 -22.38
N CYS A 792 10.57 2.47 -22.35
CA CYS A 792 9.23 1.93 -22.54
C CYS A 792 9.11 1.48 -24.02
N GLU A 793 9.42 0.21 -24.30
CA GLU A 793 9.33 -0.43 -25.63
C GLU A 793 9.98 0.35 -26.79
N GLY A 794 11.09 1.05 -26.51
CA GLY A 794 11.92 1.70 -27.53
C GLY A 794 11.73 3.22 -27.70
N VAL A 795 10.89 3.86 -26.89
CA VAL A 795 10.73 5.33 -26.90
C VAL A 795 11.35 5.97 -25.64
N THR A 796 11.89 7.19 -25.77
CA THR A 796 12.62 7.91 -24.70
C THR A 796 11.71 8.97 -24.06
N CYS A 797 11.42 8.89 -22.76
CA CYS A 797 10.50 9.84 -22.08
C CYS A 797 10.92 11.32 -22.24
N ASN A 798 10.08 12.28 -21.82
CA ASN A 798 10.47 13.70 -21.84
C ASN A 798 11.32 14.11 -20.63
N THR A 799 11.94 15.29 -20.69
CA THR A 799 12.87 15.81 -19.65
C THR A 799 12.18 16.19 -18.33
N ASP A 800 10.89 16.43 -18.37
CA ASP A 800 10.01 16.78 -17.23
C ASP A 800 9.26 15.56 -16.65
N GLY A 801 9.47 14.36 -17.22
CA GLY A 801 8.74 13.14 -16.86
C GLY A 801 7.30 13.09 -17.37
N THR A 802 6.93 13.95 -18.32
CA THR A 802 5.76 13.73 -19.18
C THR A 802 6.11 12.74 -20.31
N PHE A 803 5.08 12.34 -21.05
CA PHE A 803 5.18 11.52 -22.25
C PHE A 803 4.35 12.20 -23.36
N THR A 804 4.90 12.30 -24.57
CA THR A 804 4.35 13.05 -25.73
C THR A 804 4.02 12.15 -26.88
#